data_AF-A0A8P0TI34-F1
#
_entry.id   AF-A0A8P0TI34-F1
#
_cell.length_a   1.000
_cell.length_b   1.000
_cell.length_c   1.000
_cell.angle_alpha   90.00
_cell.angle_beta   90.00
_cell.angle_gamma   90.00
#
_symmetry.space_group_name_H-M   'P 1'
#
loop_
_entity.id
_entity.type
_entity.pdbx_description
1 polymer ?
#
loop_
_entity_poly.entity_id
_entity_poly.type
_entity_poly.pdbx_seq_one_letter_code
_entity_poly.pdbx_strand_id
1 'polypeptide(L)'
;FKYNSYTFLLIQANVIVTDWYGAHGDDPYTLQYRGCGKEGKYIHFTSNFLLNDDLTAGYGPRGRVFVHEWAHLRWGLFDEYNDEKPFYINGQNQVKVTRCSSDIAGIFVCEKGPCPQENCIISKLFKEGCMFIYNSTQNATASIMFMQSLSSVVEFCNARTHNQEAPNLQNQMCSLRSAWDVITDSADFNHSFPMNGTQLPPPPVFSLIQPGDKVVCLVLDVSSKMAEANRLLRLQQAVEFYLMQIVEIHTFVGIVSFNSKGEIRAQLHQINSDDDRKLLVSHLPMTVSAEAETSVCSGLKKGFEVVEKLNGKAYGSVMILVTSGDDEHIDNCLLTALSSGSTIHSIAMGSSVVENLEELSRRTGGLKFFVPDESNSNSMIDAFSRISSGTGDIFQQCIQLESTGENVKPHHQLKNTVTMDDSVGNDTTFLVTWQISGPPEILLFDPNGRKYYTNNFITNPALQTARLYIPGTAEPGLWTYTLNNTHHSLQALKMTVTSRASSSAMLPATVEAFVERDSTRFPHPVMIYANVRKGIYPILNATVTATIEPEAADPIVLKLFDNGAGADIIKNDGIYSRYFFSLAVNGRYSFKVHVSHSPSISSLAYSIPGSRAMYIPGYIANGNIQMNAPRKSAGRSEEEQKWGISRVSSGGSFSVLGVPAGPHPDVFPPCKITDLQAIKVEDEVTLSWTAPGEDYDQGEANSYEIRISKSLQNIQDDFNNAILVNTSKLNPQQAGTKEVFTFSPKLFTNGPDHQPDGETQESHRIYVAIRAIDKNSLKSVISNIAQASLFISPNSAPILTRDHLILKGVLTAMGSIGIICLTIIFT
;
A
#
# COMPACT_ATOMS: atom_id res chain seq x y z
N PHE A 1 -14.33 -31.80 15.33
CA PHE A 1 -13.20 -31.25 14.57
C PHE A 1 -13.45 -29.78 14.32
N LYS A 2 -12.78 -28.89 15.07
CA LYS A 2 -12.91 -27.43 14.91
C LYS A 2 -12.10 -27.02 13.67
N TYR A 3 -12.79 -26.71 12.58
CA TYR A 3 -12.25 -25.95 11.44
C TYR A 3 -11.94 -24.54 11.93
N ASN A 4 -10.69 -24.20 12.22
CA ASN A 4 -10.27 -22.79 12.42
C ASN A 4 -8.76 -22.58 12.20
N SER A 5 -8.07 -23.50 11.52
CA SER A 5 -6.60 -23.59 11.60
C SER A 5 -5.84 -23.25 10.30
N TYR A 6 -6.50 -22.80 9.23
CA TYR A 6 -5.87 -22.75 7.90
C TYR A 6 -5.63 -21.35 7.31
N THR A 7 -5.89 -20.27 8.06
CA THR A 7 -5.73 -18.88 7.57
C THR A 7 -4.27 -18.36 7.62
N PHE A 8 -3.29 -19.19 8.01
CA PHE A 8 -2.03 -18.71 8.59
C PHE A 8 -0.81 -18.69 7.65
N LEU A 9 -0.96 -19.11 6.39
CA LEU A 9 0.12 -19.19 5.39
C LEU A 9 0.12 -18.03 4.36
N LEU A 10 -0.75 -17.03 4.55
CA LEU A 10 -1.24 -16.17 3.46
C LEU A 10 -0.44 -14.89 3.17
N ILE A 11 0.62 -14.57 3.90
CA ILE A 11 1.30 -13.26 3.74
C ILE A 11 2.21 -13.22 2.49
N GLN A 12 2.55 -14.37 1.89
CA GLN A 12 3.38 -14.45 0.67
C GLN A 12 2.68 -15.11 -0.52
N ALA A 13 1.39 -15.44 -0.42
CA ALA A 13 0.67 -16.08 -1.52
C ALA A 13 0.16 -15.05 -2.53
N ASN A 14 0.40 -15.29 -3.82
CA ASN A 14 -0.18 -14.50 -4.92
C ASN A 14 -1.71 -14.63 -4.99
N VAL A 15 -2.27 -15.72 -4.47
CA VAL A 15 -3.73 -15.98 -4.43
C VAL A 15 -4.12 -16.39 -3.02
N ILE A 16 -5.06 -15.65 -2.45
CA ILE A 16 -5.57 -15.83 -1.09
C ILE A 16 -7.03 -16.29 -1.17
N VAL A 17 -7.35 -17.40 -0.52
CA VAL A 17 -8.73 -17.89 -0.39
C VAL A 17 -9.14 -17.84 1.07
N THR A 18 -10.04 -16.92 1.42
CA THR A 18 -10.56 -16.79 2.79
C THR A 18 -12.02 -16.37 2.79
N ASP A 19 -12.76 -16.80 3.81
CA ASP A 19 -14.15 -16.37 3.98
C ASP A 19 -14.21 -14.87 4.33
N TRP A 20 -15.08 -14.14 3.62
CA TRP A 20 -15.25 -12.70 3.77
C TRP A 20 -16.29 -12.38 4.85
N TYR A 21 -16.01 -11.38 5.69
CA TYR A 21 -16.87 -10.98 6.83
C TYR A 21 -17.39 -9.51 6.73
N GLY A 22 -17.49 -8.92 5.53
CA GLY A 22 -17.77 -7.49 5.33
C GLY A 22 -18.73 -7.16 4.18
N ALA A 23 -18.94 -5.88 3.87
CA ALA A 23 -20.05 -5.34 3.09
C ALA A 23 -20.22 -5.85 1.63
N HIS A 24 -19.14 -6.32 1.01
CA HIS A 24 -19.08 -6.61 -0.43
C HIS A 24 -19.32 -8.08 -0.82
N GLY A 25 -19.58 -8.97 0.14
CA GLY A 25 -19.96 -10.36 -0.13
C GLY A 25 -18.83 -11.20 -0.71
N ASP A 26 -19.03 -11.73 -1.91
CA ASP A 26 -18.17 -12.75 -2.54
C ASP A 26 -17.42 -12.25 -3.78
N ASP A 27 -17.19 -10.93 -3.87
CA ASP A 27 -16.48 -10.32 -4.99
C ASP A 27 -15.01 -10.79 -5.06
N PRO A 28 -14.60 -11.34 -6.21
CA PRO A 28 -13.19 -11.49 -6.56
C PRO A 28 -12.54 -10.14 -6.78
N TYR A 29 -11.35 -9.92 -6.21
CA TYR A 29 -10.60 -8.69 -6.41
C TYR A 29 -9.08 -8.91 -6.36
N THR A 30 -8.36 -7.93 -6.88
CA THR A 30 -6.90 -7.86 -6.79
C THR A 30 -6.47 -6.60 -6.06
N LEU A 31 -5.58 -6.75 -5.08
CA LEU A 31 -4.96 -5.61 -4.43
C LEU A 31 -3.83 -5.07 -5.32
N GLN A 32 -4.17 -4.17 -6.23
CA GLN A 32 -3.25 -3.49 -7.12
C GLN A 32 -3.02 -2.07 -6.62
N TYR A 33 -1.81 -1.74 -6.17
CA TYR A 33 -1.49 -0.43 -5.57
C TYR A 33 -0.44 0.35 -6.38
N ARG A 34 -0.02 -0.20 -7.53
CA ARG A 34 1.00 0.36 -8.39
C ARG A 34 0.42 0.76 -9.75
N GLY A 35 1.10 1.68 -10.42
CA GLY A 35 0.70 2.20 -11.73
C GLY A 35 0.70 1.15 -12.85
N CYS A 36 0.34 1.60 -14.05
CA CYS A 36 0.23 0.74 -15.23
C CYS A 36 1.51 -0.09 -15.49
N GLY A 37 1.33 -1.37 -15.81
CA GLY A 37 2.45 -2.27 -16.13
C GLY A 37 3.23 -2.76 -14.91
N LYS A 38 2.73 -2.53 -13.69
CA LYS A 38 3.38 -2.93 -12.44
C LYS A 38 2.58 -4.00 -11.71
N GLU A 39 3.27 -5.03 -11.24
CA GLU A 39 2.67 -6.14 -10.52
C GLU A 39 1.94 -5.66 -9.23
N GLY A 40 0.73 -6.16 -9.02
CA GLY A 40 -0.05 -6.01 -7.80
C GLY A 40 0.47 -6.89 -6.66
N LYS A 41 -0.28 -6.98 -5.56
CA LYS A 41 0.15 -7.68 -4.34
C LYS A 41 -0.40 -9.11 -4.24
N TYR A 42 -1.71 -9.28 -4.33
CA TYR A 42 -2.38 -10.58 -4.29
C TYR A 42 -3.78 -10.50 -4.90
N ILE A 43 -4.28 -11.65 -5.32
CA ILE A 43 -5.69 -11.89 -5.67
C ILE A 43 -6.40 -12.46 -4.45
N HIS A 44 -7.63 -12.03 -4.19
CA HIS A 44 -8.48 -12.57 -3.13
C HIS A 44 -9.74 -13.21 -3.72
N PHE A 45 -10.05 -14.41 -3.24
CA PHE A 45 -11.31 -15.10 -3.49
C PHE A 45 -11.94 -15.55 -2.17
N THR A 46 -13.27 -15.68 -2.18
CA THR A 46 -14.00 -16.34 -1.09
C THR A 46 -14.23 -17.82 -1.39
N SER A 47 -14.37 -18.64 -0.35
CA SER A 47 -14.76 -20.04 -0.52
C SER A 47 -16.12 -20.15 -1.23
N ASN A 48 -17.05 -19.24 -0.93
CA ASN A 48 -18.37 -19.25 -1.57
C ASN A 48 -18.27 -18.92 -3.07
N PHE A 49 -17.44 -17.96 -3.51
CA PHE A 49 -17.18 -17.73 -4.94
C PHE A 49 -16.68 -19.00 -5.66
N LEU A 50 -15.76 -19.73 -5.03
CA LEU A 50 -15.16 -20.92 -5.61
C LEU A 50 -16.10 -22.14 -5.63
N LEU A 51 -17.03 -22.25 -4.67
CA LEU A 51 -17.87 -23.43 -4.47
C LEU A 51 -19.33 -23.26 -4.91
N ASN A 52 -19.85 -22.03 -4.97
CA ASN A 52 -21.24 -21.76 -5.32
C ASN A 52 -21.39 -21.44 -6.81
N ASP A 53 -22.02 -22.34 -7.56
CA ASP A 53 -22.24 -22.19 -8.99
C ASP A 53 -23.24 -21.08 -9.35
N ASP A 54 -24.10 -20.66 -8.42
CA ASP A 54 -25.04 -19.55 -8.65
C ASP A 54 -24.31 -18.23 -8.93
N LEU A 55 -23.10 -18.06 -8.39
CA LEU A 55 -22.28 -16.87 -8.60
C LEU A 55 -21.67 -16.82 -10.02
N THR A 56 -21.57 -17.97 -10.70
CA THR A 56 -21.08 -18.00 -12.09
C THR A 56 -22.04 -17.34 -13.08
N ALA A 57 -23.33 -17.26 -12.77
CA ALA A 57 -24.29 -16.51 -13.58
C ALA A 57 -24.01 -14.99 -13.56
N GLY A 58 -23.53 -14.48 -12.42
CA GLY A 58 -23.23 -13.06 -12.21
C GLY A 58 -21.84 -12.63 -12.68
N TYR A 59 -20.79 -13.39 -12.34
CA TYR A 59 -19.40 -13.02 -12.69
C TYR A 59 -18.87 -13.73 -13.95
N GLY A 60 -19.50 -14.84 -14.36
CA GLY A 60 -19.00 -15.71 -15.41
C GLY A 60 -18.22 -16.94 -14.91
N PRO A 61 -17.66 -17.72 -15.84
CA PRO A 61 -16.80 -18.86 -15.52
C PRO A 61 -15.58 -18.44 -14.71
N ARG A 62 -15.31 -19.18 -13.63
CA ARG A 62 -14.22 -18.91 -12.67
C ARG A 62 -12.85 -18.77 -13.34
N GLY A 63 -12.57 -19.55 -14.38
CA GLY A 63 -11.31 -19.45 -15.12
C GLY A 63 -11.10 -18.08 -15.79
N ARG A 64 -12.17 -17.46 -16.32
CA ARG A 64 -12.08 -16.13 -16.95
C ARG A 64 -11.99 -15.01 -15.93
N VAL A 65 -12.70 -15.16 -14.82
CA VAL A 65 -12.56 -14.26 -13.67
C VAL A 65 -11.14 -14.33 -13.10
N PHE A 66 -10.55 -15.53 -13.01
CA PHE A 66 -9.15 -15.69 -12.62
C PHE A 66 -8.21 -14.98 -13.58
N VAL A 67 -8.43 -15.08 -14.90
CA VAL A 67 -7.62 -14.36 -15.91
C VAL A 67 -7.75 -12.84 -15.77
N HIS A 68 -8.95 -12.33 -15.48
CA HIS A 68 -9.20 -10.92 -15.19
C HIS A 68 -8.37 -10.43 -13.98
N GLU A 69 -8.49 -11.12 -12.84
CA GLU A 69 -7.74 -10.79 -11.63
C GLU A 69 -6.22 -11.02 -11.80
N TRP A 70 -5.83 -12.05 -12.55
CA TRP A 70 -4.44 -12.28 -12.89
C TRP A 70 -3.85 -11.16 -13.73
N ALA A 71 -4.62 -10.55 -14.63
CA ALA A 71 -4.17 -9.43 -15.42
C ALA A 71 -3.90 -8.17 -14.58
N HIS A 72 -4.72 -7.91 -13.55
CA HIS A 72 -4.44 -6.89 -12.53
C HIS A 72 -3.17 -7.23 -11.74
N LEU A 73 -3.07 -8.49 -11.29
CA LEU A 73 -1.96 -8.92 -10.45
C LEU A 73 -0.64 -8.89 -11.22
N ARG A 74 -0.53 -9.62 -12.33
CA ARG A 74 0.75 -9.91 -13.00
C ARG A 74 1.23 -8.77 -13.86
N TRP A 75 0.32 -8.13 -14.59
CA TRP A 75 0.66 -7.12 -15.61
C TRP A 75 0.25 -5.70 -15.22
N GLY A 76 -0.43 -5.50 -14.09
CA GLY A 76 -0.85 -4.17 -13.65
C GLY A 76 -1.81 -3.50 -14.64
N LEU A 77 -2.71 -4.28 -15.24
CA LEU A 77 -3.80 -3.75 -16.06
C LEU A 77 -4.88 -3.11 -15.19
N PHE A 78 -5.70 -2.26 -15.77
CA PHE A 78 -6.87 -1.68 -15.12
C PHE A 78 -8.15 -2.07 -15.85
N ASP A 79 -9.28 -1.89 -15.18
CA ASP A 79 -10.59 -2.17 -15.75
C ASP A 79 -10.86 -1.32 -17.00
N GLU A 80 -11.50 -1.95 -17.99
CA GLU A 80 -11.94 -1.29 -19.22
C GLU A 80 -13.41 -0.83 -19.15
N TYR A 81 -14.05 -1.01 -17.99
CA TYR A 81 -15.32 -0.37 -17.59
C TYR A 81 -15.08 0.73 -16.55
N ASN A 82 -16.14 1.45 -16.15
CA ASN A 82 -16.08 2.47 -15.11
C ASN A 82 -17.44 2.60 -14.40
N ASP A 83 -17.49 2.36 -13.09
CA ASP A 83 -18.73 2.41 -12.30
C ASP A 83 -19.27 3.84 -12.13
N GLU A 84 -18.39 4.86 -12.07
CA GLU A 84 -18.78 6.27 -11.95
C GLU A 84 -19.19 6.88 -13.30
N LYS A 85 -18.53 6.42 -14.38
CA LYS A 85 -18.78 6.86 -15.76
C LYS A 85 -19.07 5.66 -16.67
N PRO A 86 -20.18 4.92 -16.46
CA PRO A 86 -20.50 3.72 -17.25
C PRO A 86 -20.84 4.04 -18.71
N PHE A 87 -21.15 5.30 -19.00
CA PHE A 87 -21.45 5.79 -20.35
C PHE A 87 -20.73 7.11 -20.61
N TYR A 88 -20.47 7.37 -21.88
CA TYR A 88 -19.92 8.63 -22.36
C TYR A 88 -20.50 8.94 -23.74
N ILE A 89 -20.39 10.18 -24.18
CA ILE A 89 -20.73 10.54 -25.56
C ILE A 89 -19.45 10.34 -26.38
N ASN A 90 -19.50 9.79 -27.60
CA ASN A 90 -18.37 9.62 -28.52
C ASN A 90 -18.26 10.72 -29.60
N GLY A 91 -17.18 10.74 -30.39
CA GLY A 91 -16.89 11.75 -31.43
C GLY A 91 -18.07 12.17 -32.30
N GLN A 92 -18.99 11.24 -32.60
CA GLN A 92 -20.18 11.44 -33.44
C GLN A 92 -21.44 11.84 -32.66
N ASN A 93 -21.29 12.35 -31.43
CA ASN A 93 -22.39 12.72 -30.53
C ASN A 93 -23.33 11.56 -30.17
N GLN A 94 -22.83 10.32 -30.20
CA GLN A 94 -23.60 9.14 -29.79
C GLN A 94 -23.22 8.74 -28.37
N VAL A 95 -24.20 8.41 -27.53
CA VAL A 95 -23.91 7.79 -26.24
C VAL A 95 -23.38 6.39 -26.48
N LYS A 96 -22.25 6.08 -25.86
CA LYS A 96 -21.59 4.78 -25.87
C LYS A 96 -21.39 4.32 -24.44
N VAL A 97 -21.33 3.00 -24.29
CA VAL A 97 -20.91 2.35 -23.05
C VAL A 97 -19.41 2.54 -22.91
N THR A 98 -18.94 2.83 -21.70
CA THR A 98 -17.51 2.85 -21.38
C THR A 98 -16.97 1.43 -21.45
N ARG A 99 -16.30 1.12 -22.56
CA ARG A 99 -15.74 -0.20 -22.87
C ARG A 99 -14.64 -0.05 -23.90
N CYS A 100 -13.74 -1.02 -23.91
CA CYS A 100 -12.69 -1.09 -24.92
C CYS A 100 -13.24 -1.51 -26.29
N SER A 101 -13.75 -2.74 -26.41
CA SER A 101 -14.31 -3.22 -27.68
C SER A 101 -15.71 -2.68 -27.96
N SER A 102 -15.89 -1.99 -29.08
CA SER A 102 -17.21 -1.58 -29.58
C SER A 102 -18.06 -2.73 -30.11
N ASP A 103 -17.48 -3.91 -30.33
CA ASP A 103 -18.14 -5.03 -31.00
C ASP A 103 -19.17 -5.75 -30.12
N ILE A 104 -19.09 -5.55 -28.80
CA ILE A 104 -20.03 -6.18 -27.86
C ILE A 104 -21.44 -5.59 -28.07
N ALA A 105 -22.37 -6.40 -28.54
CA ALA A 105 -23.77 -6.00 -28.74
C ALA A 105 -24.56 -6.06 -27.42
N GLY A 106 -25.53 -5.15 -27.27
CA GLY A 106 -26.44 -5.08 -26.13
C GLY A 106 -27.44 -3.94 -26.26
N ILE A 107 -28.29 -3.78 -25.24
CA ILE A 107 -29.31 -2.73 -25.16
C ILE A 107 -29.22 -1.95 -23.85
N PHE A 108 -29.82 -0.76 -23.85
CA PHE A 108 -30.00 0.05 -22.65
C PHE A 108 -31.34 -0.30 -21.98
N VAL A 109 -31.31 -0.45 -20.66
CA VAL A 109 -32.50 -0.73 -19.85
C VAL A 109 -32.65 0.35 -18.79
N CYS A 110 -33.85 0.89 -18.65
CA CYS A 110 -34.27 1.89 -17.68
C CYS A 110 -35.19 1.25 -16.61
N GLU A 111 -35.54 1.99 -15.55
CA GLU A 111 -36.50 1.54 -14.50
C GLU A 111 -37.84 0.98 -15.02
N LYS A 112 -38.28 1.37 -16.23
CA LYS A 112 -39.54 0.93 -16.85
C LYS A 112 -39.36 -0.11 -17.97
N GLY A 113 -38.19 -0.74 -18.08
CA GLY A 113 -37.87 -1.73 -19.11
C GLY A 113 -36.91 -1.21 -20.20
N PRO A 114 -36.83 -1.88 -21.36
CA PRO A 114 -35.99 -1.45 -22.48
C PRO A 114 -36.32 -0.02 -22.87
N CYS A 115 -35.30 0.81 -23.06
CA CYS A 115 -35.50 2.19 -23.44
C CYS A 115 -34.53 2.60 -24.55
N PRO A 116 -34.94 3.55 -25.43
CA PRO A 116 -34.00 4.23 -26.30
C PRO A 116 -32.86 4.84 -25.49
N GLN A 117 -31.66 4.85 -26.08
CA GLN A 117 -30.44 5.40 -25.49
C GLN A 117 -30.62 6.83 -24.92
N GLU A 118 -31.46 7.63 -25.58
CA GLU A 118 -31.78 9.02 -25.21
C GLU A 118 -32.52 9.14 -23.87
N ASN A 119 -33.27 8.11 -23.44
CA ASN A 119 -34.04 8.12 -22.20
C ASN A 119 -33.18 7.84 -20.95
N CYS A 120 -31.94 7.37 -21.11
CA CYS A 120 -30.99 7.21 -20.02
C CYS A 120 -30.24 8.51 -19.66
N ILE A 121 -30.49 9.60 -20.41
CA ILE A 121 -29.88 10.90 -20.18
C ILE A 121 -30.97 11.96 -20.03
N ILE A 122 -31.02 12.62 -18.88
CA ILE A 122 -31.84 13.83 -18.69
C ILE A 122 -30.88 14.98 -18.42
N SER A 123 -30.89 16.00 -19.29
CA SER A 123 -30.16 17.27 -19.06
C SER A 123 -28.67 17.09 -18.72
N LYS A 124 -27.97 16.19 -19.43
CA LYS A 124 -26.54 15.89 -19.26
C LYS A 124 -26.16 15.14 -17.97
N LEU A 125 -27.14 14.73 -17.16
CA LEU A 125 -26.94 13.80 -16.07
C LEU A 125 -27.56 12.44 -16.39
N PHE A 126 -26.87 11.39 -15.95
CA PHE A 126 -27.35 10.02 -16.04
C PHE A 126 -28.56 9.84 -15.12
N LYS A 127 -29.62 9.20 -15.63
CA LYS A 127 -30.75 8.83 -14.79
C LYS A 127 -30.38 7.60 -13.96
N GLU A 128 -30.49 7.72 -12.64
CA GLU A 128 -30.35 6.60 -11.70
C GLU A 128 -31.24 5.42 -12.14
N GLY A 129 -30.68 4.21 -12.18
CA GLY A 129 -31.37 3.00 -12.61
C GLY A 129 -31.25 2.63 -14.10
N CYS A 130 -30.43 3.31 -14.90
CA CYS A 130 -30.08 2.86 -16.24
C CYS A 130 -28.94 1.83 -16.24
N MET A 131 -28.94 0.89 -17.20
CA MET A 131 -27.88 -0.11 -17.33
C MET A 131 -27.72 -0.61 -18.78
N PHE A 132 -26.53 -1.12 -19.08
CA PHE A 132 -26.24 -1.83 -20.32
C PHE A 132 -26.37 -3.34 -20.08
N ILE A 133 -27.18 -4.01 -20.90
CA ILE A 133 -27.37 -5.46 -20.86
C ILE A 133 -26.89 -6.04 -22.20
N TYR A 134 -25.90 -6.92 -22.17
CA TYR A 134 -25.32 -7.52 -23.37
C TYR A 134 -26.17 -8.66 -23.93
N ASN A 135 -26.02 -8.96 -25.22
CA ASN A 135 -26.57 -10.16 -25.84
C ASN A 135 -25.67 -11.37 -25.53
N SER A 136 -26.20 -12.42 -24.89
CA SER A 136 -25.39 -13.59 -24.52
C SER A 136 -24.89 -14.39 -25.72
N THR A 137 -25.56 -14.27 -26.88
CA THR A 137 -25.17 -14.93 -28.13
C THR A 137 -24.65 -13.89 -29.12
N GLN A 138 -23.33 -13.77 -29.22
CA GLN A 138 -22.65 -12.85 -30.12
C GLN A 138 -21.21 -13.28 -30.42
N ASN A 139 -20.59 -12.69 -31.45
CA ASN A 139 -19.26 -13.07 -31.93
C ASN A 139 -18.11 -12.16 -31.45
N ALA A 140 -18.39 -11.21 -30.54
CA ALA A 140 -17.36 -10.33 -30.01
C ALA A 140 -16.37 -11.11 -29.13
N THR A 141 -15.07 -11.06 -29.46
CA THR A 141 -14.00 -11.81 -28.78
C THR A 141 -13.28 -11.03 -27.70
N ALA A 142 -13.26 -9.69 -27.80
CA ALA A 142 -12.70 -8.79 -26.80
C ALA A 142 -13.82 -7.96 -26.13
N SER A 143 -13.71 -7.57 -24.86
CA SER A 143 -12.51 -7.62 -24.00
C SER A 143 -12.75 -8.24 -22.62
N ILE A 144 -11.83 -9.10 -22.19
CA ILE A 144 -11.85 -9.74 -20.86
C ILE A 144 -11.92 -8.69 -19.75
N MET A 145 -11.18 -7.58 -19.86
CA MET A 145 -11.15 -6.50 -18.85
C MET A 145 -12.42 -5.64 -18.81
N PHE A 146 -13.42 -5.94 -19.64
CA PHE A 146 -14.73 -5.28 -19.66
C PHE A 146 -15.87 -6.26 -19.35
N MET A 147 -15.87 -7.45 -19.96
CA MET A 147 -17.02 -8.38 -19.90
C MET A 147 -16.57 -9.83 -19.79
N GLN A 148 -15.91 -10.17 -18.68
CA GLN A 148 -15.39 -11.51 -18.39
C GLN A 148 -16.47 -12.60 -18.26
N SER A 149 -17.77 -12.23 -18.20
CA SER A 149 -18.88 -13.17 -18.14
C SER A 149 -19.35 -13.69 -19.51
N LEU A 150 -19.17 -12.92 -20.59
CA LEU A 150 -19.72 -13.21 -21.92
C LEU A 150 -18.93 -14.33 -22.61
N SER A 151 -19.53 -15.49 -22.89
CA SER A 151 -18.82 -16.70 -23.34
C SER A 151 -17.96 -16.55 -24.60
N SER A 152 -18.30 -15.63 -25.50
CA SER A 152 -17.49 -15.34 -26.69
C SER A 152 -16.24 -14.51 -26.40
N VAL A 153 -16.17 -13.83 -25.26
CA VAL A 153 -15.02 -13.02 -24.85
C VAL A 153 -13.92 -13.90 -24.29
N VAL A 154 -12.83 -14.00 -25.06
CA VAL A 154 -11.65 -14.83 -24.77
C VAL A 154 -10.33 -14.07 -25.04
N GLU A 155 -10.39 -12.83 -25.48
CA GLU A 155 -9.24 -12.00 -25.84
C GLU A 155 -9.14 -10.75 -24.96
N PHE A 156 -7.91 -10.29 -24.74
CA PHE A 156 -7.65 -8.94 -24.27
C PHE A 156 -7.84 -7.94 -25.41
N CYS A 157 -8.21 -6.71 -25.06
CA CYS A 157 -8.28 -5.64 -26.03
C CYS A 157 -6.89 -5.33 -26.63
N ASN A 158 -6.82 -5.21 -27.95
CA ASN A 158 -5.59 -4.96 -28.70
C ASN A 158 -5.73 -3.69 -29.56
N ALA A 159 -4.67 -3.27 -30.25
CA ALA A 159 -4.69 -2.05 -31.06
C ALA A 159 -5.84 -1.94 -32.09
N ARG A 160 -6.44 -3.05 -32.54
CA ARG A 160 -7.59 -3.03 -33.48
C ARG A 160 -8.93 -2.90 -32.78
N THR A 161 -9.08 -3.52 -31.61
CA THR A 161 -10.33 -3.50 -30.82
C THR A 161 -10.35 -2.37 -29.79
N HIS A 162 -9.21 -1.70 -29.59
CA HIS A 162 -9.02 -0.67 -28.58
C HIS A 162 -9.77 0.62 -28.89
N ASN A 163 -10.46 1.13 -27.88
CA ASN A 163 -11.15 2.41 -27.96
C ASN A 163 -10.53 3.40 -26.98
N GLN A 164 -9.72 4.30 -27.53
CA GLN A 164 -9.01 5.34 -26.77
C GLN A 164 -9.95 6.45 -26.25
N GLU A 165 -11.18 6.58 -26.77
CA GLU A 165 -12.14 7.59 -26.30
C GLU A 165 -12.87 7.19 -25.01
N ALA A 166 -12.88 5.89 -24.67
CA ALA A 166 -13.61 5.40 -23.51
C ALA A 166 -12.96 5.90 -22.20
N PRO A 167 -13.71 6.53 -21.28
CA PRO A 167 -13.18 7.02 -20.01
C PRO A 167 -13.04 5.90 -18.95
N ASN A 168 -12.37 4.80 -19.32
CA ASN A 168 -12.04 3.72 -18.41
C ASN A 168 -10.68 3.94 -17.72
N LEU A 169 -10.42 3.19 -16.66
CA LEU A 169 -9.19 3.33 -15.87
C LEU A 169 -7.96 2.88 -16.67
N GLN A 170 -8.08 1.86 -17.53
CA GLN A 170 -7.00 1.45 -18.43
C GLN A 170 -6.48 2.62 -19.28
N ASN A 171 -7.36 3.36 -19.95
CA ASN A 171 -6.98 4.52 -20.75
C ASN A 171 -6.38 5.65 -19.89
N GLN A 172 -6.95 5.91 -18.72
CA GLN A 172 -6.49 6.98 -17.82
C GLN A 172 -5.09 6.71 -17.25
N MET A 173 -4.85 5.48 -16.78
CA MET A 173 -3.63 5.09 -16.08
C MET A 173 -2.52 4.63 -17.02
N CYS A 174 -2.87 4.00 -18.14
CA CYS A 174 -1.91 3.46 -19.11
C CYS A 174 -1.67 4.36 -20.31
N SER A 175 -1.98 5.66 -20.22
CA SER A 175 -1.73 6.65 -21.29
C SER A 175 -2.34 6.21 -22.63
N LEU A 176 -3.61 5.79 -22.60
CA LEU A 176 -4.42 5.34 -23.75
C LEU A 176 -3.91 4.08 -24.47
N ARG A 177 -3.03 3.30 -23.84
CA ARG A 177 -2.57 2.01 -24.37
C ARG A 177 -3.61 0.90 -24.14
N SER A 178 -3.72 -0.02 -25.10
CA SER A 178 -4.58 -1.19 -24.94
C SER A 178 -4.03 -2.15 -23.89
N ALA A 179 -4.90 -3.00 -23.33
CA ALA A 179 -4.49 -4.05 -22.40
C ALA A 179 -3.36 -4.93 -23.01
N TRP A 180 -3.49 -5.31 -24.27
CA TRP A 180 -2.49 -6.15 -24.95
C TRP A 180 -1.14 -5.45 -25.16
N ASP A 181 -1.13 -4.14 -25.42
CA ASP A 181 0.13 -3.40 -25.53
C ASP A 181 0.90 -3.45 -24.21
N VAL A 182 0.20 -3.32 -23.08
CA VAL A 182 0.85 -3.37 -21.75
C VAL A 182 1.34 -4.78 -21.43
N ILE A 183 0.57 -5.82 -21.78
CA ILE A 183 0.94 -7.23 -21.58
C ILE A 183 2.20 -7.56 -22.38
N THR A 184 2.26 -7.18 -23.66
CA THR A 184 3.37 -7.52 -24.56
C THR A 184 4.69 -6.85 -24.21
N ASP A 185 4.64 -5.69 -23.54
CA ASP A 185 5.82 -5.00 -22.98
C ASP A 185 6.32 -5.59 -21.64
N SER A 186 5.60 -6.56 -21.07
CA SER A 186 5.96 -7.14 -19.78
C SER A 186 7.14 -8.10 -19.87
N ALA A 187 7.79 -8.34 -18.73
CA ALA A 187 8.92 -9.26 -18.62
C ALA A 187 8.59 -10.69 -19.08
N ASP A 188 7.32 -11.08 -19.01
CA ASP A 188 6.85 -12.40 -19.45
C ASP A 188 7.02 -12.59 -20.96
N PHE A 189 6.87 -11.52 -21.75
CA PHE A 189 6.91 -11.56 -23.23
C PHE A 189 8.19 -10.99 -23.84
N ASN A 190 9.12 -10.46 -23.03
CA ASN A 190 10.44 -10.02 -23.52
C ASN A 190 11.29 -11.15 -24.14
N HIS A 191 11.10 -12.39 -23.66
CA HIS A 191 11.87 -13.56 -24.11
C HIS A 191 11.00 -14.77 -24.45
N SER A 192 9.67 -14.63 -24.39
CA SER A 192 8.74 -15.71 -24.72
C SER A 192 7.67 -15.21 -25.68
N PHE A 193 7.24 -16.09 -26.58
CA PHE A 193 6.14 -15.80 -27.50
C PHE A 193 4.88 -16.50 -27.00
N PRO A 194 3.69 -15.92 -27.23
CA PRO A 194 2.44 -16.62 -27.01
C PRO A 194 2.46 -17.99 -27.71
N MET A 195 1.92 -19.03 -27.06
CA MET A 195 1.80 -20.34 -27.68
C MET A 195 0.97 -20.23 -28.97
N ASN A 196 1.56 -20.66 -30.09
CA ASN A 196 0.86 -20.70 -31.38
C ASN A 196 0.07 -22.02 -31.50
N GLY A 197 -1.25 -21.93 -31.59
CA GLY A 197 -2.12 -23.06 -31.93
C GLY A 197 -3.09 -23.50 -30.82
N THR A 198 -3.79 -24.61 -31.06
CA THR A 198 -4.80 -25.20 -30.15
C THR A 198 -4.19 -26.13 -29.09
N GLN A 199 -2.85 -26.20 -28.99
CA GLN A 199 -2.20 -27.04 -28.00
C GLN A 199 -2.42 -26.46 -26.61
N LEU A 200 -3.09 -27.23 -25.76
CA LEU A 200 -3.28 -26.87 -24.36
C LEU A 200 -1.91 -26.87 -23.65
N PRO A 201 -1.67 -25.92 -22.73
CA PRO A 201 -0.49 -25.98 -21.88
C PRO A 201 -0.49 -27.30 -21.08
N PRO A 202 0.69 -27.81 -20.70
CA PRO A 202 0.76 -28.99 -19.86
C PRO A 202 -0.05 -28.76 -18.57
N PRO A 203 -0.75 -29.79 -18.06
CA PRO A 203 -1.56 -29.64 -16.86
C PRO A 203 -0.67 -29.20 -15.69
N PRO A 204 -1.13 -28.24 -14.86
CA PRO A 204 -0.35 -27.77 -13.72
C PRO A 204 -0.11 -28.90 -12.72
N VAL A 205 1.10 -28.96 -12.17
CA VAL A 205 1.45 -29.88 -11.09
C VAL A 205 1.21 -29.18 -9.76
N PHE A 206 0.28 -29.69 -8.98
CA PHE A 206 0.02 -29.18 -7.63
C PHE A 206 0.89 -29.94 -6.63
N SER A 207 1.62 -29.20 -5.80
CA SER A 207 2.33 -29.74 -4.65
C SER A 207 1.67 -29.24 -3.38
N LEU A 208 1.19 -30.15 -2.53
CA LEU A 208 0.69 -29.80 -1.21
C LEU A 208 1.86 -29.76 -0.23
N ILE A 209 2.09 -28.60 0.36
CA ILE A 209 3.17 -28.38 1.33
C ILE A 209 2.53 -28.11 2.70
N GLN A 210 3.04 -28.77 3.74
CA GLN A 210 2.64 -28.53 5.12
C GLN A 210 3.81 -27.88 5.86
N PRO A 211 3.56 -26.87 6.73
CA PRO A 211 4.62 -26.29 7.54
C PRO A 211 5.22 -27.36 8.47
N GLY A 212 6.55 -27.45 8.48
CA GLY A 212 7.31 -28.25 9.43
C GLY A 212 7.59 -27.50 10.73
N ASP A 213 8.45 -28.09 11.58
CA ASP A 213 8.92 -27.41 12.79
C ASP A 213 9.67 -26.12 12.44
N LYS A 214 9.43 -25.07 13.22
CA LYS A 214 10.08 -23.78 13.04
C LYS A 214 11.51 -23.86 13.55
N VAL A 215 12.46 -23.59 12.68
CA VAL A 215 13.90 -23.61 12.99
C VAL A 215 14.51 -22.25 12.66
N VAL A 216 15.07 -21.60 13.67
CA VAL A 216 15.75 -20.31 13.55
C VAL A 216 17.21 -20.46 14.02
N CYS A 217 18.15 -19.87 13.30
CA CYS A 217 19.52 -19.74 13.76
C CYS A 217 20.01 -18.30 13.70
N LEU A 218 20.46 -17.80 14.85
CA LEU A 218 21.09 -16.49 14.99
C LEU A 218 22.57 -16.61 14.61
N VAL A 219 23.03 -15.79 13.67
CA VAL A 219 24.42 -15.74 13.20
C VAL A 219 24.96 -14.34 13.51
N LEU A 220 25.74 -14.26 14.59
CA LEU A 220 26.08 -13.01 15.27
C LEU A 220 27.54 -12.63 15.07
N ASP A 221 27.79 -11.47 14.47
CA ASP A 221 29.14 -10.90 14.34
C ASP A 221 29.68 -10.48 15.71
N VAL A 222 30.93 -10.89 16.00
CA VAL A 222 31.68 -10.52 17.20
C VAL A 222 33.07 -9.97 16.85
N SER A 223 33.26 -9.50 15.62
CA SER A 223 34.50 -8.85 15.16
C SER A 223 34.84 -7.60 15.98
N SER A 224 36.08 -7.11 15.84
CA SER A 224 36.53 -5.90 16.52
C SER A 224 35.66 -4.67 16.23
N LYS A 225 35.00 -4.62 15.07
CA LYS A 225 34.09 -3.55 14.65
C LYS A 225 32.82 -3.46 15.50
N MET A 226 32.44 -4.54 16.16
CA MET A 226 31.31 -4.56 17.08
C MET A 226 31.58 -3.77 18.37
N ALA A 227 32.83 -3.35 18.61
CA ALA A 227 33.21 -2.49 19.73
C ALA A 227 32.87 -1.00 19.49
N GLU A 228 32.76 -0.60 18.22
CA GLU A 228 32.42 0.78 17.83
C GLU A 228 30.93 1.06 18.18
N ALA A 229 30.59 2.31 18.48
CA ALA A 229 29.21 2.80 18.68
C ALA A 229 28.29 1.92 19.58
N ASN A 230 28.86 1.17 20.53
CA ASN A 230 28.16 0.19 21.35
C ASN A 230 27.35 -0.86 20.54
N ARG A 231 27.82 -1.22 19.33
CA ARG A 231 27.14 -2.15 18.42
C ARG A 231 26.86 -3.51 19.07
N LEU A 232 27.83 -4.11 19.75
CA LEU A 232 27.64 -5.39 20.44
C LEU A 232 26.55 -5.32 21.52
N LEU A 233 26.52 -4.25 22.33
CA LEU A 233 25.48 -4.07 23.34
C LEU A 233 24.09 -3.96 22.70
N ARG A 234 23.96 -3.15 21.64
CA ARG A 234 22.69 -2.99 20.90
C ARG A 234 22.23 -4.32 20.29
N LEU A 235 23.17 -5.11 19.77
CA LEU A 235 22.91 -6.46 19.29
C LEU A 235 22.39 -7.36 20.41
N GLN A 236 23.07 -7.40 21.57
CA GLN A 236 22.66 -8.21 22.71
C GLN A 236 21.27 -7.81 23.23
N GLN A 237 20.99 -6.50 23.34
CA GLN A 237 19.68 -5.98 23.74
C GLN A 237 18.57 -6.45 22.80
N ALA A 238 18.79 -6.36 21.49
CA ALA A 238 17.80 -6.75 20.51
C ALA A 238 17.63 -8.26 20.40
N VAL A 239 18.70 -9.04 20.55
CA VAL A 239 18.61 -10.50 20.59
C VAL A 239 17.96 -11.00 21.87
N GLU A 240 18.23 -10.38 23.03
CA GLU A 240 17.50 -10.66 24.26
C GLU A 240 16.00 -10.40 24.05
N PHE A 241 15.64 -9.25 23.48
CA PHE A 241 14.25 -8.96 23.14
C PHE A 241 13.65 -9.98 22.17
N TYR A 242 14.38 -10.37 21.13
CA TYR A 242 13.94 -11.37 20.17
C TYR A 242 13.65 -12.72 20.84
N LEU A 243 14.59 -13.24 21.62
CA LEU A 243 14.48 -14.52 22.31
C LEU A 243 13.44 -14.50 23.43
N MET A 244 13.29 -13.38 24.14
CA MET A 244 12.35 -13.29 25.25
C MET A 244 10.92 -13.03 24.79
N GLN A 245 10.72 -12.25 23.72
CA GLN A 245 9.41 -11.71 23.33
C GLN A 245 8.95 -12.11 21.93
N ILE A 246 9.83 -12.17 20.94
CA ILE A 246 9.41 -12.35 19.54
C ILE A 246 9.21 -13.81 19.19
N VAL A 247 10.19 -14.66 19.55
CA VAL A 247 10.19 -16.08 19.15
C VAL A 247 9.00 -16.82 19.77
N GLU A 248 8.24 -17.52 18.93
CA GLU A 248 7.08 -18.33 19.33
C GLU A 248 7.51 -19.59 20.07
N ILE A 249 6.67 -20.06 21.00
CA ILE A 249 6.87 -21.37 21.65
C ILE A 249 6.91 -22.50 20.62
N HIS A 250 7.60 -23.58 20.96
CA HIS A 250 7.91 -24.72 20.09
C HIS A 250 8.87 -24.43 18.93
N THR A 251 9.39 -23.21 18.79
CA THR A 251 10.46 -22.89 17.84
C THR A 251 11.80 -23.43 18.34
N PHE A 252 12.56 -24.08 17.46
CA PHE A 252 13.94 -24.47 17.70
C PHE A 252 14.87 -23.30 17.37
N VAL A 253 15.72 -22.93 18.31
CA VAL A 253 16.67 -21.83 18.15
C VAL A 253 18.11 -22.32 18.32
N GLY A 254 18.97 -21.99 17.37
CA GLY A 254 20.42 -22.14 17.46
C GLY A 254 21.12 -20.78 17.49
N ILE A 255 22.31 -20.72 18.12
CA ILE A 255 23.11 -19.49 18.19
C ILE A 255 24.52 -19.78 17.73
N VAL A 256 24.98 -19.01 16.76
CA VAL A 256 26.33 -19.02 16.21
C VAL A 256 26.91 -17.62 16.32
N SER A 257 28.17 -17.53 16.73
CA SER A 257 28.93 -16.28 16.61
C SER A 257 30.06 -16.43 15.61
N PHE A 258 30.49 -15.34 14.99
CA PHE A 258 31.61 -15.39 14.06
C PHE A 258 32.49 -14.14 14.10
N ASN A 259 33.76 -14.37 13.77
CA ASN A 259 34.77 -13.37 13.41
C ASN A 259 35.49 -13.92 12.16
N SER A 260 36.81 -14.13 12.16
CA SER A 260 37.51 -14.92 11.14
C SER A 260 37.04 -16.38 11.06
N LYS A 261 36.45 -16.92 12.14
CA LYS A 261 35.92 -18.28 12.24
C LYS A 261 34.51 -18.27 12.83
N GLY A 262 33.72 -19.30 12.50
CA GLY A 262 32.41 -19.53 13.12
C GLY A 262 32.51 -20.43 14.35
N GLU A 263 31.79 -20.08 15.41
CA GLU A 263 31.68 -20.83 16.68
C GLU A 263 30.20 -21.08 17.01
N ILE A 264 29.84 -22.33 17.32
CA ILE A 264 28.48 -22.66 17.77
C ILE A 264 28.39 -22.36 19.27
N ARG A 265 27.57 -21.38 19.64
CA ARG A 265 27.31 -20.99 21.03
C ARG A 265 26.20 -21.82 21.66
N ALA A 266 25.16 -22.12 20.90
CA ALA A 266 24.06 -22.99 21.31
C ALA A 266 23.65 -23.91 20.15
N GLN A 267 23.48 -25.20 20.45
CA GLN A 267 22.80 -26.13 19.55
C GLN A 267 21.30 -25.80 19.50
N LEU A 268 20.57 -26.44 18.57
CA LEU A 268 19.11 -26.27 18.50
C LEU A 268 18.47 -26.62 19.84
N HIS A 269 17.85 -25.62 20.47
CA HIS A 269 17.08 -25.75 21.68
C HIS A 269 15.65 -25.30 21.42
N GLN A 270 14.67 -26.13 21.79
CA GLN A 270 13.26 -25.79 21.61
C GLN A 270 12.79 -24.89 22.75
N ILE A 271 12.14 -23.78 22.42
CA ILE A 271 11.58 -22.87 23.41
C ILE A 271 10.23 -23.38 23.89
N ASN A 272 10.15 -23.88 25.12
CA ASN A 272 8.90 -24.34 25.74
C ASN A 272 8.53 -23.52 27.00
N SER A 273 9.48 -22.75 27.54
CA SER A 273 9.33 -21.99 28.78
C SER A 273 10.19 -20.74 28.81
N ASP A 274 9.94 -19.85 29.77
CA ASP A 274 10.79 -18.68 30.03
C ASP A 274 12.21 -19.07 30.45
N ASP A 275 12.40 -20.23 31.07
CA ASP A 275 13.73 -20.70 31.46
C ASP A 275 14.53 -21.16 30.24
N ASP A 276 13.89 -21.74 29.22
CA ASP A 276 14.52 -22.01 27.92
C ASP A 276 14.97 -20.70 27.24
N ARG A 277 14.13 -19.65 27.31
CA ARG A 277 14.47 -18.33 26.77
C ARG A 277 15.68 -17.73 27.50
N LYS A 278 15.70 -17.76 28.83
CA LYS A 278 16.84 -17.29 29.64
C LYS A 278 18.11 -18.10 29.39
N LEU A 279 17.98 -19.41 29.17
CA LEU A 279 19.10 -20.27 28.81
C LEU A 279 19.69 -19.86 27.46
N LEU A 280 18.87 -19.58 26.44
CA LEU A 280 19.38 -19.09 25.15
C LEU A 280 20.05 -17.72 25.29
N VAL A 281 19.48 -16.81 26.10
CA VAL A 281 20.07 -15.49 26.39
C VAL A 281 21.44 -15.62 27.08
N SER A 282 21.65 -16.64 27.93
CA SER A 282 22.95 -16.84 28.60
C SER A 282 24.07 -17.32 27.66
N HIS A 283 23.73 -17.80 26.45
CA HIS A 283 24.70 -18.19 25.43
C HIS A 283 25.11 -17.04 24.49
N LEU A 284 24.60 -15.81 24.71
CA LEU A 284 24.96 -14.67 23.89
C LEU A 284 26.44 -14.29 24.05
N PRO A 285 27.11 -13.86 22.97
CA PRO A 285 28.51 -13.46 23.05
C PRO A 285 28.66 -12.22 23.91
N MET A 286 29.51 -12.28 24.94
CA MET A 286 29.72 -11.20 25.91
C MET A 286 30.87 -10.25 25.57
N THR A 287 31.75 -10.63 24.65
CA THR A 287 32.96 -9.88 24.31
C THR A 287 33.16 -9.85 22.80
N VAL A 288 33.81 -8.78 22.34
CA VAL A 288 34.30 -8.66 20.97
C VAL A 288 35.63 -9.39 20.83
N SER A 289 35.88 -9.93 19.65
CA SER A 289 37.17 -10.50 19.28
C SER A 289 38.19 -9.40 19.01
N ALA A 290 39.45 -9.69 19.32
CA ALA A 290 40.59 -8.83 18.95
C ALA A 290 41.05 -9.04 17.50
N GLU A 291 40.51 -10.05 16.81
CA GLU A 291 40.84 -10.34 15.41
C GLU A 291 40.16 -9.33 14.47
N ALA A 292 40.93 -8.82 13.52
CA ALA A 292 40.48 -7.81 12.56
C ALA A 292 39.73 -8.39 11.35
N GLU A 293 39.98 -9.66 11.01
CA GLU A 293 39.31 -10.32 9.88
C GLU A 293 37.94 -10.87 10.28
N THR A 294 36.97 -10.69 9.38
CA THR A 294 35.58 -11.11 9.56
C THR A 294 35.16 -12.01 8.40
N SER A 295 34.50 -13.15 8.70
CA SER A 295 34.05 -14.13 7.71
C SER A 295 32.60 -14.52 7.95
N VAL A 296 31.69 -13.81 7.28
CA VAL A 296 30.25 -14.09 7.21
C VAL A 296 30.01 -15.52 6.75
N CYS A 297 30.76 -15.96 5.73
CA CYS A 297 30.63 -17.32 5.20
C CYS A 297 30.99 -18.40 6.23
N SER A 298 31.95 -18.15 7.11
CA SER A 298 32.26 -19.07 8.22
C SER A 298 31.13 -19.14 9.24
N GLY A 299 30.51 -18.00 9.55
CA GLY A 299 29.32 -17.92 10.39
C GLY A 299 28.13 -18.68 9.78
N LEU A 300 27.79 -18.42 8.52
CA LEU A 300 26.70 -19.10 7.81
C LEU A 300 26.92 -20.61 7.71
N LYS A 301 28.15 -21.05 7.41
CA LYS A 301 28.49 -22.48 7.37
C LYS A 301 28.20 -23.17 8.70
N LYS A 302 28.55 -22.54 9.83
CA LYS A 302 28.23 -23.06 11.16
C LYS A 302 26.74 -22.99 11.46
N GLY A 303 26.06 -21.94 10.98
CA GLY A 303 24.61 -21.85 11.04
C GLY A 303 23.91 -23.03 10.37
N PHE A 304 24.33 -23.37 9.15
CA PHE A 304 23.82 -24.54 8.42
C PHE A 304 24.10 -25.85 9.17
N GLU A 305 25.32 -26.02 9.71
CA GLU A 305 25.67 -27.17 10.55
C GLU A 305 24.72 -27.33 11.76
N VAL A 306 24.26 -26.23 12.37
CA VAL A 306 23.31 -26.27 13.49
C VAL A 306 21.91 -26.68 13.03
N VAL A 307 21.38 -26.02 11.99
CA VAL A 307 19.98 -26.28 11.55
C VAL A 307 19.81 -27.65 10.90
N GLU A 308 20.85 -28.16 10.22
CA GLU A 308 20.82 -29.48 9.58
C GLU A 308 20.75 -30.63 10.60
N LYS A 309 21.07 -30.41 11.88
CA LYS A 309 20.99 -31.46 12.90
C LYS A 309 19.59 -31.97 13.17
N LEU A 310 18.54 -31.17 12.91
CA LEU A 310 17.17 -31.60 13.18
C LEU A 310 16.68 -32.61 12.13
N ASN A 311 16.79 -32.26 10.85
CA ASN A 311 16.16 -32.99 9.74
C ASN A 311 17.14 -33.42 8.63
N GLY A 312 18.46 -33.24 8.83
CA GLY A 312 19.49 -33.50 7.84
C GLY A 312 19.51 -32.51 6.66
N LYS A 313 18.68 -31.47 6.71
CA LYS A 313 18.55 -30.42 5.69
C LYS A 313 18.25 -29.08 6.34
N ALA A 314 18.77 -28.00 5.76
CA ALA A 314 18.50 -26.62 6.17
C ALA A 314 17.24 -26.00 5.51
N TYR A 315 16.55 -26.77 4.66
CA TYR A 315 15.41 -26.31 3.88
C TYR A 315 14.27 -25.80 4.78
N GLY A 316 13.78 -24.59 4.51
CA GLY A 316 12.73 -23.94 5.30
C GLY A 316 13.18 -23.38 6.66
N SER A 317 14.49 -23.46 6.98
CA SER A 317 15.04 -22.82 8.18
C SER A 317 15.26 -21.32 7.96
N VAL A 318 15.20 -20.54 9.04
CA VAL A 318 15.42 -19.10 9.03
C VAL A 318 16.77 -18.76 9.64
N MET A 319 17.62 -18.08 8.89
CA MET A 319 18.91 -17.57 9.36
C MET A 319 18.79 -16.06 9.59
N ILE A 320 19.20 -15.57 10.76
CA ILE A 320 19.26 -14.13 11.05
C ILE A 320 20.74 -13.75 11.18
N LEU A 321 21.28 -13.15 10.13
CA LEU A 321 22.65 -12.70 10.04
C LEU A 321 22.74 -11.23 10.48
N VAL A 322 23.53 -10.97 11.51
CA VAL A 322 23.81 -9.60 11.97
C VAL A 322 25.29 -9.32 11.87
N THR A 323 25.68 -8.27 11.14
CA THR A 323 27.09 -7.97 10.88
C THR A 323 27.38 -6.49 10.70
N SER A 324 28.61 -6.11 11.04
CA SER A 324 29.23 -4.82 10.72
C SER A 324 29.63 -4.69 9.24
N GLY A 325 29.64 -5.80 8.48
CA GLY A 325 29.66 -5.78 7.03
C GLY A 325 31.01 -5.67 6.32
N ASP A 326 32.11 -5.75 7.05
CA ASP A 326 33.49 -5.62 6.51
C ASP A 326 34.00 -6.87 5.76
N ASP A 327 33.13 -7.82 5.39
CA ASP A 327 33.53 -9.04 4.68
C ASP A 327 33.38 -8.88 3.15
N GLU A 328 34.50 -8.68 2.47
CA GLU A 328 34.56 -8.59 1.00
C GLU A 328 34.36 -9.94 0.28
N HIS A 329 34.34 -11.06 1.02
CA HIS A 329 34.31 -12.41 0.46
C HIS A 329 32.94 -13.11 0.61
N ILE A 330 31.87 -12.34 0.86
CA ILE A 330 30.49 -12.86 1.01
C ILE A 330 30.04 -13.69 -0.21
N ASP A 331 30.48 -13.33 -1.41
CA ASP A 331 30.12 -14.02 -2.65
C ASP A 331 30.51 -15.50 -2.64
N ASN A 332 31.54 -15.86 -1.88
CA ASN A 332 32.04 -17.25 -1.80
C ASN A 332 31.00 -18.22 -1.21
N CYS A 333 30.03 -17.73 -0.42
CA CYS A 333 28.97 -18.57 0.13
C CYS A 333 27.59 -18.31 -0.46
N LEU A 334 27.43 -17.40 -1.44
CA LEU A 334 26.14 -17.11 -2.07
C LEU A 334 25.48 -18.36 -2.66
N LEU A 335 26.23 -19.17 -3.43
CA LEU A 335 25.70 -20.41 -3.99
C LEU A 335 25.30 -21.42 -2.92
N THR A 336 26.08 -21.53 -1.85
CA THR A 336 25.77 -22.44 -0.73
C THR A 336 24.49 -21.99 -0.02
N ALA A 337 24.37 -20.69 0.27
CA ALA A 337 23.20 -20.07 0.86
C ALA A 337 21.93 -20.27 0.03
N LEU A 338 22.03 -20.23 -1.31
CA LEU A 338 20.89 -20.48 -2.19
C LEU A 338 20.52 -21.97 -2.25
N SER A 339 21.52 -22.85 -2.30
CA SER A 339 21.29 -24.29 -2.36
C SER A 339 20.74 -24.89 -1.07
N SER A 340 20.88 -24.20 0.07
CA SER A 340 20.40 -24.69 1.37
C SER A 340 18.87 -24.69 1.47
N GLY A 341 18.20 -23.83 0.70
CA GLY A 341 16.75 -23.60 0.79
C GLY A 341 16.32 -22.91 2.09
N SER A 342 17.26 -22.26 2.80
CA SER A 342 16.98 -21.43 3.97
C SER A 342 16.68 -19.99 3.58
N THR A 343 15.84 -19.31 4.36
CA THR A 343 15.62 -17.87 4.25
C THR A 343 16.68 -17.15 5.09
N ILE A 344 17.40 -16.18 4.52
CA ILE A 344 18.43 -15.42 5.25
C ILE A 344 17.97 -13.97 5.41
N HIS A 345 17.78 -13.52 6.64
CA HIS A 345 17.61 -12.10 6.95
C HIS A 345 18.97 -11.48 7.26
N SER A 346 19.22 -10.28 6.73
CA SER A 346 20.47 -9.55 6.95
C SER A 346 20.22 -8.25 7.72
N ILE A 347 20.96 -8.05 8.81
CA ILE A 347 20.99 -6.78 9.55
C ILE A 347 22.42 -6.23 9.45
N ALA A 348 22.56 -5.17 8.66
CA ALA A 348 23.81 -4.44 8.44
C ALA A 348 23.97 -3.33 9.49
N MET A 349 25.14 -3.20 10.11
CA MET A 349 25.42 -2.17 11.12
C MET A 349 26.53 -1.23 10.66
N GLY A 350 26.31 0.08 10.81
CA GLY A 350 27.32 1.08 10.52
C GLY A 350 27.60 1.29 9.03
N SER A 351 28.57 2.16 8.73
CA SER A 351 28.78 2.72 7.39
C SER A 351 29.73 1.95 6.46
N SER A 352 30.32 0.83 6.92
CA SER A 352 31.37 0.10 6.20
C SER A 352 30.90 -1.21 5.55
N VAL A 353 29.60 -1.39 5.35
CA VAL A 353 29.05 -2.69 4.89
C VAL A 353 29.14 -2.85 3.37
N VAL A 354 29.70 -3.97 2.90
CA VAL A 354 29.83 -4.37 1.48
C VAL A 354 28.45 -4.55 0.81
N GLU A 355 28.30 -4.13 -0.46
CA GLU A 355 27.05 -4.20 -1.23
C GLU A 355 26.45 -5.63 -1.31
N ASN A 356 27.29 -6.66 -1.29
CA ASN A 356 26.90 -8.05 -1.52
C ASN A 356 26.12 -8.71 -0.36
N LEU A 357 26.08 -8.09 0.84
CA LEU A 357 25.32 -8.63 1.97
C LEU A 357 23.80 -8.66 1.69
N GLU A 358 23.30 -7.63 1.01
CA GLU A 358 21.85 -7.48 0.75
C GLU A 358 21.37 -8.46 -0.32
N GLU A 359 22.27 -8.88 -1.22
CA GLU A 359 21.98 -9.84 -2.27
C GLU A 359 21.63 -11.23 -1.71
N LEU A 360 22.24 -11.62 -0.58
CA LEU A 360 21.90 -12.86 0.13
C LEU A 360 20.43 -12.87 0.55
N SER A 361 19.98 -11.80 1.21
CA SER A 361 18.59 -11.69 1.68
C SER A 361 17.62 -11.65 0.51
N ARG A 362 17.93 -10.83 -0.52
CA ARG A 362 17.08 -10.70 -1.71
C ARG A 362 16.88 -12.03 -2.44
N ARG A 363 17.95 -12.80 -2.62
CA ARG A 363 17.90 -14.07 -3.37
C ARG A 363 17.33 -15.24 -2.57
N THR A 364 17.40 -15.20 -1.24
CA THR A 364 16.82 -16.22 -0.35
C THR A 364 15.40 -15.89 0.11
N GLY A 365 14.84 -14.75 -0.33
CA GLY A 365 13.50 -14.31 0.06
C GLY A 365 13.42 -13.76 1.49
N GLY A 366 14.56 -13.38 2.07
CA GLY A 366 14.65 -12.76 3.39
C GLY A 366 14.54 -11.24 3.37
N LEU A 367 14.45 -10.69 4.57
CA LEU A 367 14.36 -9.24 4.81
C LEU A 367 15.74 -8.64 5.03
N LYS A 368 15.93 -7.39 4.60
CA LYS A 368 17.16 -6.63 4.79
C LYS A 368 16.94 -5.39 5.63
N PHE A 369 17.83 -5.17 6.58
CA PHE A 369 17.80 -4.04 7.51
C PHE A 369 19.16 -3.37 7.58
N PHE A 370 19.11 -2.08 7.84
CA PHE A 370 20.26 -1.25 8.14
C PHE A 370 20.06 -0.64 9.53
N VAL A 371 21.14 -0.58 10.31
CA VAL A 371 21.16 -0.02 11.65
C VAL A 371 22.24 1.07 11.69
N PRO A 372 21.85 2.36 11.74
CA PRO A 372 22.81 3.45 11.84
C PRO A 372 23.50 3.44 13.20
N ASP A 373 24.69 4.04 13.27
CA ASP A 373 25.48 4.20 14.50
C ASP A 373 24.98 5.34 15.41
N GLU A 374 23.69 5.66 15.29
CA GLU A 374 23.01 6.63 16.13
C GLU A 374 22.56 6.03 17.47
N SER A 375 22.96 6.67 18.56
CA SER A 375 22.75 6.18 19.92
C SER A 375 21.27 6.04 20.28
N ASN A 376 20.42 6.93 19.79
CA ASN A 376 18.97 6.96 20.02
C ASN A 376 18.17 6.07 19.06
N SER A 377 18.77 5.53 18.00
CA SER A 377 18.06 4.68 17.02
C SER A 377 17.60 3.35 17.64
N ASN A 378 16.34 2.98 17.38
CA ASN A 378 15.74 1.69 17.74
C ASN A 378 15.78 0.66 16.58
N SER A 379 16.42 1.00 15.45
CA SER A 379 16.32 0.24 14.21
C SER A 379 16.73 -1.24 14.34
N MET A 380 17.65 -1.57 15.25
CA MET A 380 18.00 -2.97 15.56
C MET A 380 16.83 -3.75 16.21
N ILE A 381 16.20 -3.18 17.23
CA ILE A 381 15.03 -3.79 17.89
C ILE A 381 13.86 -3.87 16.91
N ASP A 382 13.66 -2.82 16.11
CA ASP A 382 12.61 -2.75 15.09
C ASP A 382 12.84 -3.81 13.99
N ALA A 383 14.09 -4.08 13.61
CA ALA A 383 14.44 -5.15 12.68
C ALA A 383 14.10 -6.54 13.26
N PHE A 384 14.54 -6.86 14.48
CA PHE A 384 14.21 -8.13 15.12
C PHE A 384 12.71 -8.30 15.39
N SER A 385 12.00 -7.21 15.71
CA SER A 385 10.55 -7.19 15.83
C SER A 385 9.86 -7.55 14.50
N ARG A 386 10.38 -7.02 13.39
CA ARG A 386 9.85 -7.25 12.04
C ARG A 386 10.16 -8.65 11.50
N ILE A 387 11.27 -9.25 11.92
CA ILE A 387 11.65 -10.63 11.59
C ILE A 387 10.81 -11.58 12.45
N SER A 388 9.59 -11.88 12.02
CA SER A 388 8.85 -13.01 12.57
C SER A 388 9.41 -14.32 12.00
N SER A 389 9.05 -15.46 12.60
CA SER A 389 9.43 -16.81 12.13
C SER A 389 8.88 -17.20 10.74
N GLY A 390 8.38 -16.23 9.95
CA GLY A 390 8.04 -16.37 8.54
C GLY A 390 6.68 -17.00 8.22
N THR A 391 6.13 -17.87 9.07
CA THR A 391 4.93 -18.67 8.70
C THR A 391 4.01 -18.96 9.90
N GLY A 392 3.80 -17.99 10.79
CA GLY A 392 3.08 -18.17 12.05
C GLY A 392 1.63 -17.70 12.07
N ASP A 393 0.87 -18.28 13.01
CA ASP A 393 -0.46 -17.83 13.40
C ASP A 393 -0.46 -16.32 13.68
N ILE A 394 -1.25 -15.53 12.93
CA ILE A 394 -1.35 -14.06 13.08
C ILE A 394 -1.71 -13.68 14.52
N PHE A 395 -2.46 -14.51 15.23
CA PHE A 395 -2.81 -14.28 16.63
C PHE A 395 -1.64 -14.51 17.58
N GLN A 396 -0.66 -15.32 17.16
CA GLN A 396 0.60 -15.54 17.86
C GLN A 396 1.70 -14.61 17.39
N GLN A 397 1.53 -13.82 16.33
CA GLN A 397 2.57 -12.90 15.89
C GLN A 397 2.69 -11.73 16.86
N CYS A 398 3.94 -11.34 17.14
CA CYS A 398 4.21 -10.14 17.92
C CYS A 398 3.87 -8.89 17.09
N ILE A 399 3.18 -7.95 17.71
CA ILE A 399 2.76 -6.69 17.10
C ILE A 399 3.42 -5.56 17.89
N GLN A 400 4.20 -4.74 17.19
CA GLN A 400 4.83 -3.59 17.79
C GLN A 400 3.88 -2.39 17.80
N LEU A 401 3.63 -1.85 18.99
CA LEU A 401 2.71 -0.75 19.22
C LEU A 401 3.44 0.60 19.28
N GLU A 402 4.68 0.58 19.77
CA GLU A 402 5.50 1.77 20.03
C GLU A 402 6.99 1.45 19.86
N SER A 403 7.75 2.39 19.32
CA SER A 403 9.21 2.35 19.26
C SER A 403 9.80 3.75 19.21
N THR A 404 10.17 4.25 20.38
CA THR A 404 10.72 5.61 20.54
C THR A 404 12.07 5.54 21.23
N GLY A 405 13.00 6.38 20.76
CA GLY A 405 14.32 6.54 21.35
C GLY A 405 14.77 7.98 21.23
N GLU A 406 15.30 8.54 22.30
CA GLU A 406 15.76 9.93 22.35
C GLU A 406 17.05 10.06 23.17
N ASN A 407 17.92 10.99 22.78
CA ASN A 407 19.07 11.40 23.57
C ASN A 407 18.61 12.39 24.65
N VAL A 408 18.41 11.90 25.88
CA VAL A 408 17.83 12.67 26.99
C VAL A 408 18.94 13.33 27.82
N LYS A 409 18.86 14.66 27.95
CA LYS A 409 19.81 15.46 28.76
C LYS A 409 19.75 15.09 30.25
N PRO A 410 20.80 15.40 31.03
CA PRO A 410 20.79 15.21 32.47
C PRO A 410 19.56 15.84 33.13
N HIS A 411 18.90 15.12 34.03
CA HIS A 411 17.71 15.56 34.77
C HIS A 411 16.51 15.97 33.88
N HIS A 412 16.48 15.54 32.63
CA HIS A 412 15.33 15.65 31.74
C HIS A 412 14.62 14.31 31.60
N GLN A 413 13.43 14.34 31.01
CA GLN A 413 12.58 13.16 30.85
C GLN A 413 12.15 12.99 29.40
N LEU A 414 12.11 11.73 28.95
CA LEU A 414 11.37 11.31 27.76
C LEU A 414 9.98 10.89 28.20
N LYS A 415 8.93 11.52 27.66
CA LYS A 415 7.54 11.20 27.99
C LYS A 415 6.74 11.01 26.72
N ASN A 416 6.05 9.88 26.59
CA ASN A 416 5.17 9.62 25.45
C ASN A 416 3.98 8.75 25.85
N THR A 417 3.09 8.50 24.89
CA THR A 417 1.88 7.70 25.06
C THR A 417 1.76 6.65 23.98
N VAL A 418 1.17 5.49 24.30
CA VAL A 418 0.83 4.44 23.35
C VAL A 418 -0.64 4.06 23.55
N THR A 419 -1.39 3.96 22.46
CA THR A 419 -2.80 3.55 22.50
C THR A 419 -2.92 2.07 22.18
N MET A 420 -3.62 1.34 23.06
CA MET A 420 -3.92 -0.07 22.88
C MET A 420 -5.42 -0.22 22.55
N ASP A 421 -5.72 -0.80 21.41
CA ASP A 421 -7.09 -1.12 21.03
C ASP A 421 -7.50 -2.53 21.51
N ASP A 422 -8.78 -2.85 21.37
CA ASP A 422 -9.38 -4.09 21.86
C ASP A 422 -8.92 -5.36 21.13
N SER A 423 -8.31 -5.21 19.94
CA SER A 423 -7.80 -6.36 19.17
C SER A 423 -6.44 -6.86 19.64
N VAL A 424 -5.76 -6.13 20.51
CA VAL A 424 -4.45 -6.48 21.10
C VAL A 424 -4.51 -6.42 22.62
N GLY A 425 -3.54 -7.03 23.31
CA GLY A 425 -3.41 -6.92 24.76
C GLY A 425 -2.79 -8.14 25.43
N ASN A 426 -2.79 -9.30 24.76
CA ASN A 426 -2.11 -10.48 25.29
C ASN A 426 -0.60 -10.35 25.15
N ASP A 427 0.15 -10.94 26.08
CA ASP A 427 1.62 -10.98 26.05
C ASP A 427 2.24 -9.57 25.88
N THR A 428 1.62 -8.59 26.55
CA THR A 428 2.02 -7.18 26.45
C THR A 428 3.26 -6.92 27.28
N THR A 429 4.30 -6.40 26.62
CA THR A 429 5.61 -6.13 27.21
C THR A 429 6.07 -4.72 26.91
N PHE A 430 6.50 -4.03 27.97
CA PHE A 430 7.21 -2.75 27.89
C PHE A 430 8.69 -3.01 28.11
N LEU A 431 9.51 -2.74 27.09
CA LEU A 431 10.97 -2.86 27.13
C LEU A 431 11.59 -1.48 27.15
N VAL A 432 12.38 -1.21 28.19
CA VAL A 432 13.23 -0.03 28.30
C VAL A 432 14.68 -0.45 28.10
N THR A 433 15.39 0.25 27.21
CA THR A 433 16.84 0.06 27.01
C THR A 433 17.57 1.40 27.15
N TRP A 434 18.81 1.33 27.61
CA TRP A 434 19.68 2.48 27.82
C TRP A 434 21.15 2.12 27.54
N GLN A 435 22.07 3.06 27.78
CA GLN A 435 23.49 2.93 27.39
C GLN A 435 24.49 3.09 28.54
N ILE A 436 24.13 3.81 29.60
CA ILE A 436 25.05 4.13 30.70
C ILE A 436 24.86 3.12 31.85
N SER A 437 25.88 2.95 32.68
CA SER A 437 25.80 2.09 33.86
C SER A 437 24.73 2.59 34.84
N GLY A 438 23.61 1.85 34.93
CA GLY A 438 22.50 2.11 35.85
C GLY A 438 21.19 2.38 35.12
N PRO A 439 20.05 1.85 35.62
CA PRO A 439 18.75 2.05 34.98
C PRO A 439 18.25 3.50 35.13
N PRO A 440 17.52 4.03 34.15
CA PRO A 440 16.75 5.26 34.34
C PRO A 440 15.64 5.05 35.38
N GLU A 441 15.08 6.15 35.89
CA GLU A 441 13.81 6.07 36.61
C GLU A 441 12.68 5.89 35.59
N ILE A 442 11.84 4.87 35.81
CA ILE A 442 10.78 4.43 34.90
C ILE A 442 9.45 4.60 35.62
N LEU A 443 8.51 5.28 34.95
CA LEU A 443 7.14 5.44 35.42
C LEU A 443 6.16 5.16 34.28
N LEU A 444 5.27 4.20 34.47
CA LEU A 444 4.22 3.84 33.52
C LEU A 444 2.84 3.98 34.18
N PHE A 445 1.88 4.49 33.43
CA PHE A 445 0.47 4.62 33.81
C PHE A 445 -0.39 3.78 32.86
N ASP A 446 -1.23 2.93 33.43
CA ASP A 446 -2.27 2.23 32.68
C ASP A 446 -3.51 3.13 32.47
N PRO A 447 -4.46 2.74 31.60
CA PRO A 447 -5.68 3.50 31.34
C PRO A 447 -6.57 3.70 32.57
N ASN A 448 -6.45 2.84 33.59
CA ASN A 448 -7.20 2.89 34.83
C ASN A 448 -6.51 3.72 35.93
N GLY A 449 -5.35 4.30 35.64
CA GLY A 449 -4.57 5.14 36.56
C GLY A 449 -3.63 4.37 37.50
N ARG A 450 -3.45 3.06 37.32
CA ARG A 450 -2.45 2.27 38.05
C ARG A 450 -1.05 2.69 37.60
N LYS A 451 -0.16 2.81 38.57
CA LYS A 451 1.24 3.19 38.34
C LYS A 451 2.16 1.99 38.49
N TYR A 452 3.11 1.88 37.56
CA TYR A 452 4.22 0.94 37.63
C TYR A 452 5.52 1.74 37.70
N TYR A 453 6.35 1.43 38.69
CA TYR A 453 7.64 2.07 38.93
C TYR A 453 8.78 1.14 38.50
N THR A 454 10.02 1.62 38.52
CA THR A 454 11.23 0.85 38.16
C THR A 454 11.31 -0.52 38.86
N ASN A 455 10.86 -0.63 40.11
CA ASN A 455 10.89 -1.90 40.86
C ASN A 455 9.91 -2.97 40.34
N ASN A 456 8.93 -2.60 39.52
CA ASN A 456 8.04 -3.54 38.85
C ASN A 456 8.69 -4.16 37.61
N PHE A 457 9.78 -3.56 37.09
CA PHE A 457 10.47 -4.05 35.92
C PHE A 457 11.54 -5.08 36.31
N ILE A 458 11.59 -6.19 35.58
CA ILE A 458 12.68 -7.15 35.66
C ILE A 458 13.86 -6.53 34.92
N THR A 459 14.90 -6.15 35.65
CA THR A 459 16.08 -5.51 35.10
C THR A 459 17.17 -6.54 34.83
N ASN A 460 17.81 -6.44 33.66
CA ASN A 460 19.06 -7.14 33.34
C ASN A 460 20.19 -6.09 33.25
N PRO A 461 20.96 -5.89 34.34
CA PRO A 461 22.00 -4.86 34.37
C PRO A 461 23.13 -5.11 33.38
N ALA A 462 23.40 -6.37 33.02
CA ALA A 462 24.47 -6.72 32.09
C ALA A 462 24.16 -6.27 30.66
N LEU A 463 22.88 -6.34 30.26
CA LEU A 463 22.41 -5.94 28.94
C LEU A 463 21.77 -4.55 28.93
N GLN A 464 21.69 -3.89 30.08
CA GLN A 464 21.07 -2.56 30.23
C GLN A 464 19.63 -2.54 29.72
N THR A 465 18.85 -3.54 30.10
CA THR A 465 17.43 -3.69 29.75
C THR A 465 16.56 -3.78 31.00
N ALA A 466 15.34 -3.29 30.90
CA ALA A 466 14.30 -3.43 31.92
C ALA A 466 12.98 -3.76 31.23
N ARG A 467 12.35 -4.88 31.64
CA ARG A 467 11.10 -5.37 31.04
C ARG A 467 9.97 -5.41 32.07
N LEU A 468 8.78 -4.99 31.66
CA LEU A 468 7.55 -5.16 32.42
C LEU A 468 6.58 -5.98 31.57
N TYR A 469 6.14 -7.11 32.13
CA TYR A 469 5.08 -7.95 31.59
C TYR A 469 3.74 -7.58 32.21
N ILE A 470 2.73 -7.36 31.38
CA ILE A 470 1.36 -7.15 31.85
C ILE A 470 0.64 -8.50 31.91
N PRO A 471 0.20 -8.95 33.11
CA PRO A 471 -0.43 -10.25 33.24
C PRO A 471 -1.82 -10.27 32.59
N GLY A 472 -2.09 -11.33 31.81
CA GLY A 472 -3.37 -11.51 31.13
C GLY A 472 -3.48 -10.65 29.88
N THR A 473 -4.69 -10.16 29.61
CA THR A 473 -4.94 -9.19 28.54
C THR A 473 -4.83 -7.79 29.11
N ALA A 474 -3.89 -7.00 28.58
CA ALA A 474 -3.72 -5.61 28.94
C ALA A 474 -4.97 -4.79 28.60
N GLU A 475 -5.27 -3.81 29.46
CA GLU A 475 -6.46 -2.96 29.34
C GLU A 475 -6.37 -2.09 28.09
N PRO A 476 -7.42 -2.08 27.23
CA PRO A 476 -7.52 -1.15 26.11
C PRO A 476 -7.57 0.30 26.61
N GLY A 477 -6.93 1.20 25.87
CA GLY A 477 -6.91 2.63 26.16
C GLY A 477 -5.51 3.24 26.02
N LEU A 478 -5.37 4.44 26.60
CA LEU A 478 -4.14 5.23 26.52
C LEU A 478 -3.19 4.88 27.67
N TRP A 479 -2.03 4.32 27.34
CA TRP A 479 -0.93 4.08 28.28
C TRP A 479 0.08 5.22 28.18
N THR A 480 0.58 5.73 29.30
CA THR A 480 1.56 6.82 29.33
C THR A 480 2.83 6.35 30.03
N TYR A 481 4.00 6.59 29.43
CA TYR A 481 5.29 6.29 30.06
C TYR A 481 6.17 7.53 30.16
N THR A 482 7.01 7.55 31.18
CA THR A 482 8.04 8.55 31.43
C THR A 482 9.35 7.85 31.79
N LEU A 483 10.43 8.21 31.09
CA LEU A 483 11.79 7.76 31.36
C LEU A 483 12.64 8.97 31.78
N ASN A 484 13.08 8.98 33.04
CA ASN A 484 13.85 10.08 33.60
C ASN A 484 15.35 9.76 33.55
N ASN A 485 16.14 10.66 32.97
CA ASN A 485 17.59 10.56 33.05
C ASN A 485 18.09 11.09 34.40
N THR A 486 18.39 10.17 35.31
CA THR A 486 18.90 10.46 36.65
C THR A 486 20.41 10.72 36.68
N HIS A 487 21.11 10.53 35.55
CA HIS A 487 22.55 10.72 35.45
C HIS A 487 22.94 12.15 35.08
N HIS A 488 24.21 12.48 35.32
CA HIS A 488 24.80 13.78 34.98
C HIS A 488 25.32 13.88 33.53
N SER A 489 25.08 12.87 32.71
CA SER A 489 25.50 12.82 31.30
C SER A 489 24.30 12.58 30.36
N LEU A 490 24.46 12.99 29.10
CA LEU A 490 23.51 12.69 28.04
C LEU A 490 23.40 11.17 27.87
N GLN A 491 22.19 10.65 27.78
CA GLN A 491 21.95 9.21 27.61
C GLN A 491 20.84 8.97 26.59
N ALA A 492 21.03 7.99 25.71
CA ALA A 492 19.93 7.47 24.91
C ALA A 492 18.99 6.62 25.78
N LEU A 493 17.74 7.04 25.89
CA LEU A 493 16.67 6.29 26.54
C LEU A 493 15.66 5.84 25.49
N LYS A 494 15.28 4.56 25.52
CA LYS A 494 14.41 3.98 24.50
C LYS A 494 13.31 3.15 25.14
N MET A 495 12.13 3.23 24.53
CA MET A 495 10.94 2.46 24.87
C MET A 495 10.47 1.69 23.65
N THR A 496 10.23 0.39 23.83
CA THR A 496 9.57 -0.47 22.86
C THR A 496 8.39 -1.15 23.54
N VAL A 497 7.23 -1.08 22.91
CA VAL A 497 6.02 -1.76 23.41
C VAL A 497 5.55 -2.74 22.36
N THR A 498 5.37 -3.98 22.81
CA THR A 498 4.84 -5.06 21.97
C THR A 498 3.66 -5.73 22.63
N SER A 499 2.79 -6.30 21.82
CA SER A 499 1.63 -7.07 22.26
C SER A 499 1.30 -8.16 21.22
N ARG A 500 0.35 -9.02 21.54
CA ARG A 500 -0.24 -10.00 20.61
C ARG A 500 -1.76 -9.81 20.57
N ALA A 501 -2.40 -10.52 19.65
CA ALA A 501 -3.85 -10.46 19.51
C ALA A 501 -4.54 -10.83 20.83
N SER A 502 -5.55 -10.05 21.22
CA SER A 502 -6.32 -10.25 22.44
C SER A 502 -7.17 -11.53 22.39
N SER A 503 -7.65 -11.90 21.20
CA SER A 503 -8.44 -13.11 20.99
C SER A 503 -8.28 -13.66 19.57
N SER A 504 -8.54 -14.96 19.40
CA SER A 504 -8.64 -15.58 18.07
C SER A 504 -9.93 -15.25 17.33
N ALA A 505 -10.86 -14.52 17.96
CA ALA A 505 -12.15 -14.13 17.38
C ALA A 505 -12.07 -12.79 16.63
N MET A 506 -11.04 -11.99 16.90
CA MET A 506 -10.88 -10.64 16.37
C MET A 506 -9.49 -10.46 15.76
N LEU A 507 -9.44 -10.15 14.47
CA LEU A 507 -8.17 -9.90 13.80
C LEU A 507 -7.57 -8.57 14.26
N PRO A 508 -6.27 -8.55 14.58
CA PRO A 508 -5.61 -7.32 14.98
C PRO A 508 -5.39 -6.36 13.82
N ALA A 509 -5.32 -5.07 14.13
CA ALA A 509 -4.78 -4.08 13.20
C ALA A 509 -3.27 -4.31 13.00
N THR A 510 -2.84 -4.27 11.74
CA THR A 510 -1.46 -4.56 11.31
C THR A 510 -0.97 -3.47 10.35
N VAL A 511 0.34 -3.24 10.38
CA VAL A 511 1.02 -2.29 9.49
C VAL A 511 2.19 -3.01 8.84
N GLU A 512 2.25 -2.91 7.52
CA GLU A 512 3.37 -3.41 6.74
C GLU A 512 3.98 -2.26 5.95
N ALA A 513 5.24 -1.94 6.26
CA ALA A 513 6.01 -0.93 5.56
C ALA A 513 6.98 -1.57 4.55
N PHE A 514 7.12 -0.98 3.36
CA PHE A 514 8.04 -1.44 2.31
C PHE A 514 8.30 -0.35 1.28
N VAL A 515 9.32 -0.55 0.43
CA VAL A 515 9.69 0.36 -0.68
C VAL A 515 9.43 -0.28 -2.04
N GLU A 516 9.30 0.52 -3.10
CA GLU A 516 9.17 -0.01 -4.47
C GLU A 516 10.41 -0.81 -4.90
N ARG A 517 11.60 -0.28 -4.57
CA ARG A 517 12.89 -0.79 -5.02
C ARG A 517 13.92 -0.76 -3.92
N ASP A 518 14.79 -1.77 -3.95
CA ASP A 518 15.88 -1.99 -3.01
C ASP A 518 17.03 -0.99 -3.13
N SER A 519 17.18 -0.37 -4.30
CA SER A 519 18.20 0.63 -4.58
C SER A 519 17.68 1.70 -5.56
N THR A 520 18.21 2.91 -5.44
CA THR A 520 17.96 4.01 -6.37
C THR A 520 19.26 4.76 -6.68
N ARG A 521 19.26 5.50 -7.80
CA ARG A 521 20.34 6.40 -8.16
C ARG A 521 19.80 7.82 -8.28
N PHE A 522 20.45 8.77 -7.64
CA PHE A 522 20.13 10.19 -7.75
C PHE A 522 20.06 10.60 -9.24
N PRO A 523 19.04 11.37 -9.66
CA PRO A 523 17.96 12.00 -8.87
C PRO A 523 16.63 11.22 -8.88
N HIS A 524 16.64 9.89 -8.94
CA HIS A 524 15.38 9.13 -8.91
C HIS A 524 14.87 8.96 -7.47
N PRO A 525 13.58 9.25 -7.19
CA PRO A 525 13.00 9.12 -5.86
C PRO A 525 12.78 7.65 -5.49
N VAL A 526 12.51 7.40 -4.21
CA VAL A 526 12.01 6.12 -3.69
C VAL A 526 10.57 6.30 -3.26
N MET A 527 9.67 5.40 -3.65
CA MET A 527 8.31 5.39 -3.12
C MET A 527 8.27 4.57 -1.84
N ILE A 528 7.79 5.19 -0.76
CA ILE A 528 7.60 4.55 0.55
C ILE A 528 6.13 4.20 0.69
N TYR A 529 5.84 2.94 1.03
CA TYR A 529 4.49 2.42 1.24
C TYR A 529 4.27 1.96 2.68
N ALA A 530 3.05 2.15 3.16
CA ALA A 530 2.54 1.62 4.41
C ALA A 530 1.14 1.06 4.21
N ASN A 531 1.03 -0.26 4.21
CA ASN A 531 -0.23 -0.99 4.12
C ASN A 531 -0.82 -1.14 5.54
N VAL A 532 -1.88 -0.39 5.82
CA VAL A 532 -2.53 -0.28 7.13
C VAL A 532 -3.90 -0.95 7.07
N ARG A 533 -4.03 -2.10 7.75
CA ARG A 533 -5.22 -2.95 7.64
C ARG A 533 -5.57 -3.67 8.94
N LYS A 534 -6.85 -3.97 9.11
CA LYS A 534 -7.36 -4.89 10.13
C LYS A 534 -7.87 -6.14 9.43
N GLY A 535 -7.08 -7.21 9.45
CA GLY A 535 -7.31 -8.36 8.57
C GLY A 535 -7.17 -7.97 7.10
N ILE A 536 -8.28 -8.01 6.36
CA ILE A 536 -8.37 -7.61 4.94
C ILE A 536 -9.01 -6.22 4.74
N TYR A 537 -9.41 -5.55 5.83
CA TYR A 537 -10.05 -4.22 5.76
C TYR A 537 -9.00 -3.11 5.84
N PRO A 538 -9.04 -2.13 4.93
CA PRO A 538 -8.17 -0.97 5.03
C PRO A 538 -8.58 -0.10 6.23
N ILE A 539 -7.58 0.47 6.93
CA ILE A 539 -7.82 1.46 7.98
C ILE A 539 -7.61 2.83 7.36
N LEU A 540 -8.70 3.57 7.19
CA LEU A 540 -8.70 4.88 6.54
C LEU A 540 -8.53 6.01 7.55
N ASN A 541 -8.17 7.19 7.07
CA ASN A 541 -7.96 8.41 7.87
C ASN A 541 -6.99 8.22 9.07
N ALA A 542 -6.06 7.27 8.98
CA ALA A 542 -4.96 7.15 9.93
C ALA A 542 -3.90 8.24 9.67
N THR A 543 -3.23 8.67 10.74
CA THR A 543 -2.02 9.48 10.65
C THR A 543 -0.84 8.54 10.50
N VAL A 544 -0.23 8.55 9.31
CA VAL A 544 0.89 7.68 8.97
C VAL A 544 2.13 8.51 8.72
N THR A 545 3.19 8.23 9.48
CA THR A 545 4.49 8.92 9.36
C THR A 545 5.62 7.91 9.25
N ALA A 546 6.44 8.05 8.23
CA ALA A 546 7.70 7.33 8.08
C ALA A 546 8.84 8.15 8.68
N THR A 547 9.69 7.53 9.50
CA THR A 547 10.97 8.08 9.95
C THR A 547 12.08 7.37 9.20
N ILE A 548 12.83 8.10 8.39
CA ILE A 548 13.92 7.61 7.56
C ILE A 548 15.24 8.05 8.20
N GLU A 549 16.11 7.10 8.54
CA GLU A 549 17.42 7.32 9.13
C GLU A 549 18.50 6.98 8.06
N PRO A 550 19.15 8.00 7.47
CA PRO A 550 20.28 7.81 6.57
C PRO A 550 21.54 7.39 7.35
N GLU A 551 22.50 6.82 6.62
CA GLU A 551 23.77 6.37 7.18
C GLU A 551 24.64 7.47 7.81
N ALA A 552 24.58 8.69 7.25
CA ALA A 552 25.43 9.81 7.69
C ALA A 552 24.73 11.17 7.57
N ALA A 553 23.49 11.29 8.08
CA ALA A 553 22.77 12.56 8.20
C ALA A 553 21.63 12.47 9.25
N ASP A 554 20.98 13.60 9.55
CA ASP A 554 19.85 13.63 10.47
C ASP A 554 18.65 12.84 9.93
N PRO A 555 17.85 12.18 10.81
CA PRO A 555 16.63 11.50 10.41
C PRO A 555 15.60 12.45 9.80
N ILE A 556 14.86 11.95 8.81
CA ILE A 556 13.83 12.69 8.08
C ILE A 556 12.46 12.08 8.40
N VAL A 557 11.47 12.92 8.72
CA VAL A 557 10.09 12.49 8.95
C VAL A 557 9.24 12.84 7.74
N LEU A 558 8.62 11.82 7.15
CA LEU A 558 7.76 11.92 5.97
C LEU A 558 6.34 11.47 6.32
N LYS A 559 5.35 12.35 6.14
CA LYS A 559 3.93 11.98 6.29
C LYS A 559 3.44 11.28 5.02
N LEU A 560 2.81 10.12 5.12
CA LEU A 560 2.24 9.35 4.00
C LEU A 560 0.73 9.61 3.85
N PHE A 561 0.19 9.44 2.65
CA PHE A 561 -1.22 9.71 2.33
C PHE A 561 -1.87 8.57 1.55
N ASP A 562 -3.18 8.39 1.77
CA ASP A 562 -4.07 7.49 1.04
C ASP A 562 -5.19 8.36 0.43
N ASN A 563 -4.85 9.10 -0.64
CA ASN A 563 -5.66 10.14 -1.26
C ASN A 563 -5.86 9.98 -2.78
N GLY A 564 -5.24 8.97 -3.40
CA GLY A 564 -5.23 8.70 -4.83
C GLY A 564 -4.47 9.73 -5.67
N ALA A 565 -3.47 10.40 -5.09
CA ALA A 565 -2.59 11.31 -5.83
C ALA A 565 -1.09 11.10 -5.52
N GLY A 566 -0.25 11.45 -6.49
CA GLY A 566 1.21 11.38 -6.33
C GLY A 566 1.72 9.95 -6.34
N ALA A 567 2.42 9.54 -5.27
CA ALA A 567 2.87 8.16 -5.12
C ALA A 567 1.71 7.19 -4.84
N ASP A 568 0.61 7.72 -4.29
CA ASP A 568 -0.61 6.96 -4.08
C ASP A 568 -1.49 7.06 -5.32
N ILE A 569 -1.76 5.91 -5.95
CA ILE A 569 -2.52 5.88 -7.20
C ILE A 569 -3.98 5.45 -7.00
N ILE A 570 -4.33 4.91 -5.84
CA ILE A 570 -5.70 4.45 -5.54
C ILE A 570 -6.14 4.98 -4.19
N LYS A 571 -7.15 5.84 -4.23
CA LYS A 571 -7.70 6.46 -3.02
C LYS A 571 -8.44 5.45 -2.13
N ASN A 572 -8.23 5.59 -0.83
CA ASN A 572 -8.88 4.92 0.29
C ASN A 572 -8.64 3.40 0.37
N ASP A 573 -7.46 2.93 -0.08
CA ASP A 573 -7.17 1.49 -0.20
C ASP A 573 -6.41 0.93 1.00
N GLY A 574 -6.15 1.79 2.00
CA GLY A 574 -5.37 1.49 3.19
C GLY A 574 -3.87 1.46 2.94
N ILE A 575 -3.41 1.75 1.73
CA ILE A 575 -2.00 1.85 1.36
C ILE A 575 -1.61 3.33 1.29
N TYR A 576 -1.03 3.78 2.39
CA TYR A 576 -0.49 5.13 2.47
C TYR A 576 0.87 5.18 1.77
N SER A 577 1.08 6.14 0.88
CA SER A 577 2.36 6.27 0.21
C SER A 577 2.78 7.71 -0.07
N ARG A 578 4.07 7.89 -0.38
CA ARG A 578 4.68 9.17 -0.76
C ARG A 578 6.03 9.00 -1.44
N TYR A 579 6.42 9.94 -2.30
CA TYR A 579 7.78 10.00 -2.83
C TYR A 579 8.77 10.50 -1.79
N PHE A 580 9.92 9.85 -1.68
CA PHE A 580 11.08 10.27 -0.91
C PHE A 580 12.24 10.62 -1.85
N PHE A 581 12.66 11.89 -1.81
CA PHE A 581 13.74 12.43 -2.65
C PHE A 581 14.72 13.32 -1.88
N SER A 582 14.58 13.46 -0.56
CA SER A 582 15.53 14.14 0.33
C SER A 582 16.79 13.30 0.55
N LEU A 583 17.52 13.02 -0.54
CA LEU A 583 18.67 12.13 -0.60
C LEU A 583 19.94 12.87 -0.18
N ALA A 584 20.19 12.93 1.14
CA ALA A 584 21.34 13.66 1.69
C ALA A 584 22.71 13.05 1.38
N VAL A 585 22.83 11.72 1.32
CA VAL A 585 24.13 11.02 1.22
C VAL A 585 24.02 9.78 0.33
N ASN A 586 25.16 9.36 -0.22
CA ASN A 586 25.29 7.99 -0.74
C ASN A 586 25.33 7.01 0.42
N GLY A 587 24.74 5.83 0.24
CA GLY A 587 24.75 4.78 1.26
C GLY A 587 23.35 4.28 1.59
N ARG A 588 23.21 3.72 2.79
CA ARG A 588 21.99 3.04 3.25
C ARG A 588 21.04 3.97 3.98
N TYR A 589 19.76 3.66 3.83
CA TYR A 589 18.66 4.33 4.50
C TYR A 589 17.81 3.27 5.16
N SER A 590 17.66 3.35 6.47
CA SER A 590 16.69 2.55 7.22
C SER A 590 15.43 3.37 7.44
N PHE A 591 14.27 2.72 7.51
CA PHE A 591 13.06 3.45 7.86
C PHE A 591 12.06 2.60 8.65
N LYS A 592 11.25 3.30 9.42
CA LYS A 592 10.10 2.73 10.13
C LYS A 592 8.89 3.61 9.92
N VAL A 593 7.71 2.99 9.97
CA VAL A 593 6.43 3.68 9.88
C VAL A 593 5.74 3.60 11.23
N HIS A 594 5.27 4.76 11.69
CA HIS A 594 4.39 4.90 12.84
C HIS A 594 2.98 5.27 12.35
N VAL A 595 1.99 4.53 12.83
CA VAL A 595 0.57 4.73 12.50
C VAL A 595 -0.19 5.03 13.77
N SER A 596 -0.90 6.15 13.78
CA SER A 596 -1.86 6.49 14.82
C SER A 596 -3.23 6.80 14.23
N HIS A 597 -4.30 6.28 14.84
CA HIS A 597 -5.68 6.57 14.46
C HIS A 597 -6.44 7.04 15.70
N SER A 598 -7.13 8.19 15.61
CA SER A 598 -7.90 8.75 16.73
C SER A 598 -9.33 8.18 16.73
N PRO A 599 -9.91 7.86 17.91
CA PRO A 599 -11.28 7.32 18.00
C PRO A 599 -12.38 8.31 17.56
N SER A 600 -12.04 9.58 17.33
CA SER A 600 -13.00 10.64 16.95
C SER A 600 -13.36 10.68 15.45
N ILE A 601 -12.71 9.87 14.61
CA ILE A 601 -12.97 9.81 13.16
C ILE A 601 -13.64 8.47 12.88
N SER A 602 -14.97 8.46 12.77
CA SER A 602 -15.67 7.30 12.22
C SER A 602 -15.21 7.12 10.77
N SER A 603 -14.32 6.16 10.53
CA SER A 603 -14.02 5.75 9.17
C SER A 603 -15.15 4.85 8.70
N LEU A 604 -15.92 5.35 7.73
CA LEU A 604 -16.80 4.55 6.90
C LEU A 604 -15.95 3.41 6.30
N ALA A 605 -16.09 2.19 6.79
CA ALA A 605 -15.40 0.98 6.31
C ALA A 605 -15.95 0.47 4.96
N TYR A 606 -16.25 1.39 4.04
CA TYR A 606 -17.06 1.12 2.84
C TYR A 606 -16.29 1.17 1.52
N SER A 607 -14.96 1.32 1.54
CA SER A 607 -14.18 1.17 0.32
C SER A 607 -13.33 -0.08 0.41
N ILE A 608 -13.62 -1.06 -0.45
CA ILE A 608 -12.56 -1.79 -1.11
C ILE A 608 -12.22 -0.96 -2.34
N PRO A 609 -11.06 -0.33 -2.41
CA PRO A 609 -10.50 0.10 -3.67
C PRO A 609 -9.56 -0.98 -4.18
N GLY A 610 -9.61 -1.14 -5.49
CA GLY A 610 -9.00 -2.23 -6.20
C GLY A 610 -9.97 -2.69 -7.27
N SER A 611 -9.42 -2.99 -8.44
CA SER A 611 -10.18 -3.59 -9.52
C SER A 611 -10.80 -4.91 -9.05
N ARG A 612 -12.08 -5.10 -9.39
CA ARG A 612 -12.87 -6.26 -9.02
C ARG A 612 -13.45 -6.91 -10.26
N ALA A 613 -13.88 -8.15 -10.16
CA ALA A 613 -14.67 -8.73 -11.23
C ALA A 613 -16.04 -8.04 -11.30
N MET A 614 -16.40 -7.51 -12.47
CA MET A 614 -17.70 -6.88 -12.68
C MET A 614 -18.85 -7.88 -12.44
N TYR A 615 -19.76 -7.58 -11.51
CA TYR A 615 -20.99 -8.35 -11.34
C TYR A 615 -22.02 -7.93 -12.39
N ILE A 616 -22.45 -8.87 -13.22
CA ILE A 616 -23.41 -8.59 -14.28
C ILE A 616 -24.84 -8.73 -13.74
N PRO A 617 -25.66 -7.67 -13.80
CA PRO A 617 -27.03 -7.70 -13.29
C PRO A 617 -27.98 -8.52 -14.17
N GLY A 618 -27.67 -8.72 -15.45
CA GLY A 618 -28.47 -9.53 -16.36
C GLY A 618 -27.89 -9.58 -17.78
N TYR A 619 -28.51 -10.40 -18.62
CA TYR A 619 -28.14 -10.58 -20.04
C TYR A 619 -29.38 -10.81 -20.90
N ILE A 620 -29.26 -10.63 -22.21
CA ILE A 620 -30.31 -10.96 -23.18
C ILE A 620 -30.06 -12.36 -23.70
N ALA A 621 -31.03 -13.26 -23.57
CA ALA A 621 -31.01 -14.58 -24.18
C ALA A 621 -32.29 -14.79 -24.98
N ASN A 622 -32.16 -15.20 -26.25
CA ASN A 622 -33.28 -15.42 -27.17
C ASN A 622 -34.26 -14.22 -27.26
N GLY A 623 -33.73 -13.00 -27.19
CA GLY A 623 -34.52 -11.76 -27.24
C GLY A 623 -35.18 -11.33 -25.92
N ASN A 624 -35.06 -12.12 -24.86
CA ASN A 624 -35.62 -11.81 -23.53
C ASN A 624 -34.52 -11.38 -22.56
N ILE A 625 -34.81 -10.36 -21.73
CA ILE A 625 -33.92 -9.94 -20.65
C ILE A 625 -34.04 -10.95 -19.50
N GLN A 626 -32.92 -11.52 -19.10
CA GLN A 626 -32.78 -12.38 -17.94
C GLN A 626 -31.93 -11.65 -16.90
N MET A 627 -32.52 -11.40 -15.73
CA MET A 627 -31.83 -10.75 -14.62
C MET A 627 -31.21 -11.80 -13.70
N ASN A 628 -29.96 -11.57 -13.31
CA ASN A 628 -29.31 -12.33 -12.26
C ASN A 628 -29.85 -11.90 -10.89
N ALA A 629 -29.66 -12.77 -9.88
CA ALA A 629 -30.04 -12.44 -8.51
C ALA A 629 -29.36 -11.12 -8.08
N PRO A 630 -30.05 -10.22 -7.37
CA PRO A 630 -29.40 -9.03 -6.85
C PRO A 630 -28.18 -9.43 -6.02
N ARG A 631 -27.07 -8.72 -6.22
CA ARG A 631 -25.88 -8.89 -5.41
C ARG A 631 -26.28 -8.74 -3.95
N LYS A 632 -26.05 -9.79 -3.14
CA LYS A 632 -26.31 -9.72 -1.70
C LYS A 632 -25.33 -8.73 -1.09
N SER A 633 -25.80 -7.52 -0.78
CA SER A 633 -25.05 -6.61 0.09
C SER A 633 -24.99 -7.29 1.46
N ALA A 634 -23.80 -7.60 1.93
CA ALA A 634 -23.65 -8.04 3.30
C ALA A 634 -23.91 -6.83 4.19
N GLY A 635 -25.15 -6.68 4.66
CA GLY A 635 -25.46 -5.68 5.68
C GLY A 635 -24.65 -6.02 6.92
N ARG A 636 -23.59 -5.27 7.19
CA ARG A 636 -22.91 -5.33 8.48
C ARG A 636 -22.86 -3.93 9.06
N SER A 637 -23.26 -3.84 10.32
CA SER A 637 -23.24 -2.64 11.12
C SER A 637 -21.81 -2.11 11.21
N GLU A 638 -21.68 -0.80 11.09
CA GLU A 638 -20.51 -0.03 11.50
C GLU A 638 -20.12 -0.48 12.92
N GLU A 639 -19.04 -1.25 13.06
CA GLU A 639 -18.41 -1.40 14.36
C GLU A 639 -17.66 -0.10 14.61
N GLU A 640 -18.31 0.84 15.31
CA GLU A 640 -17.66 2.01 15.87
C GLU A 640 -16.48 1.54 16.72
N GLN A 641 -15.27 1.69 16.19
CA GLN A 641 -14.07 1.35 16.92
C GLN A 641 -13.86 2.44 17.99
N LYS A 642 -14.23 2.12 19.23
CA LYS A 642 -14.22 3.07 20.36
C LYS A 642 -12.83 3.58 20.74
N TRP A 643 -11.78 2.89 20.30
CA TRP A 643 -10.39 3.15 20.70
C TRP A 643 -9.50 3.44 19.51
N GLY A 644 -8.57 4.36 19.70
CA GLY A 644 -7.55 4.65 18.72
C GLY A 644 -6.57 3.49 18.55
N ILE A 645 -5.83 3.50 17.45
CA ILE A 645 -4.83 2.47 17.13
C ILE A 645 -3.45 3.12 17.16
N SER A 646 -2.46 2.42 17.71
CA SER A 646 -1.03 2.73 17.60
C SER A 646 -0.28 1.51 17.09
N ARG A 647 0.47 1.64 15.99
CA ARG A 647 1.27 0.55 15.41
C ARG A 647 2.58 1.10 14.86
N VAL A 648 3.64 0.31 15.00
CA VAL A 648 4.95 0.58 14.41
C VAL A 648 5.39 -0.62 13.58
N SER A 649 6.01 -0.37 12.43
CA SER A 649 6.56 -1.41 11.58
C SER A 649 7.84 -0.93 10.92
N SER A 650 8.91 -1.73 10.98
CA SER A 650 10.12 -1.47 10.19
C SER A 650 9.85 -1.78 8.72
N GLY A 651 10.26 -0.85 7.85
CA GLY A 651 10.19 -1.04 6.41
C GLY A 651 11.44 -1.63 5.79
N GLY A 652 12.43 -2.01 6.61
CA GLY A 652 13.71 -2.51 6.15
C GLY A 652 14.66 -1.38 5.79
N SER A 653 15.40 -1.56 4.69
CA SER A 653 16.41 -0.61 4.22
C SER A 653 16.47 -0.55 2.70
N PHE A 654 16.98 0.56 2.17
CA PHE A 654 17.29 0.75 0.76
C PHE A 654 18.59 1.54 0.58
N SER A 655 19.19 1.43 -0.60
CA SER A 655 20.50 2.03 -0.89
C SER A 655 20.39 3.12 -1.96
N VAL A 656 21.17 4.19 -1.78
CA VAL A 656 21.17 5.37 -2.65
C VAL A 656 22.56 5.61 -3.21
N LEU A 657 22.64 5.79 -4.53
CA LEU A 657 23.90 5.97 -5.26
C LEU A 657 23.91 7.28 -6.07
N GLY A 658 25.11 7.84 -6.30
CA GLY A 658 25.33 8.98 -7.18
C GLY A 658 24.88 10.35 -6.66
N VAL A 659 24.66 10.51 -5.35
CA VAL A 659 24.35 11.82 -4.73
C VAL A 659 25.55 12.77 -4.93
N PRO A 660 25.37 13.93 -5.59
CA PRO A 660 26.43 14.92 -5.79
C PRO A 660 26.97 15.47 -4.47
N ALA A 661 28.27 15.80 -4.44
CA ALA A 661 28.85 16.49 -3.30
C ALA A 661 28.47 17.98 -3.30
N GLY A 662 27.93 18.45 -2.18
CA GLY A 662 27.55 19.86 -2.00
C GLY A 662 26.19 20.22 -2.63
N PRO A 663 25.84 21.51 -2.63
CA PRO A 663 24.57 21.97 -3.19
C PRO A 663 24.52 21.69 -4.70
N HIS A 664 23.43 21.09 -5.16
CA HIS A 664 23.13 20.87 -6.57
C HIS A 664 21.87 21.65 -6.97
N PRO A 665 21.69 22.00 -8.26
CA PRO A 665 20.43 22.56 -8.73
C PRO A 665 19.28 21.60 -8.46
N ASP A 666 18.08 22.15 -8.39
CA ASP A 666 16.87 21.35 -8.41
C ASP A 666 16.76 20.55 -9.72
N VAL A 667 16.38 19.29 -9.58
CA VAL A 667 16.28 18.28 -10.63
C VAL A 667 15.01 17.44 -10.48
N PHE A 668 14.11 17.79 -9.56
CA PHE A 668 12.94 17.00 -9.21
C PHE A 668 11.67 17.69 -9.70
N PRO A 669 11.08 17.28 -10.84
CA PRO A 669 9.86 17.92 -11.33
C PRO A 669 8.63 17.54 -10.48
N PRO A 670 7.52 18.30 -10.59
CA PRO A 670 6.22 17.90 -10.05
C PRO A 670 5.76 16.53 -10.59
N CYS A 671 4.97 15.79 -9.80
CA CYS A 671 4.47 14.47 -10.23
C CYS A 671 3.39 14.57 -11.31
N LYS A 672 3.14 13.46 -12.02
CA LYS A 672 2.05 13.36 -12.99
C LYS A 672 0.69 13.48 -12.30
N ILE A 673 -0.20 14.28 -12.86
CA ILE A 673 -1.62 14.33 -12.48
C ILE A 673 -2.35 13.18 -13.17
N THR A 674 -3.03 12.33 -12.40
CA THR A 674 -3.72 11.13 -12.92
C THR A 674 -5.24 11.22 -12.82
N ASP A 675 -5.76 12.18 -12.06
CA ASP A 675 -7.19 12.33 -11.74
C ASP A 675 -7.85 13.54 -12.42
N LEU A 676 -7.24 14.08 -13.50
CA LEU A 676 -7.79 15.23 -14.21
C LEU A 676 -9.17 14.92 -14.78
N GLN A 677 -10.13 15.78 -14.48
CA GLN A 677 -11.48 15.74 -15.01
C GLN A 677 -11.86 17.07 -15.64
N ALA A 678 -12.72 17.01 -16.66
CA ALA A 678 -13.26 18.19 -17.34
C ALA A 678 -14.78 18.05 -17.45
N ILE A 679 -15.51 19.08 -17.07
CA ILE A 679 -16.97 19.15 -17.13
C ILE A 679 -17.35 20.47 -17.77
N LYS A 680 -18.24 20.44 -18.77
CA LYS A 680 -18.80 21.67 -19.35
C LYS A 680 -19.94 22.17 -18.46
N VAL A 681 -19.85 23.42 -18.00
CA VAL A 681 -20.92 24.12 -17.28
C VAL A 681 -21.30 25.33 -18.11
N GLU A 682 -22.52 25.32 -18.66
CA GLU A 682 -23.01 26.37 -19.58
C GLU A 682 -22.08 26.56 -20.82
N ASP A 683 -21.41 27.72 -20.90
CA ASP A 683 -20.45 28.12 -21.94
C ASP A 683 -18.99 28.09 -21.46
N GLU A 684 -18.74 27.48 -20.30
CA GLU A 684 -17.43 27.33 -19.70
C GLU A 684 -17.06 25.86 -19.49
N VAL A 685 -15.77 25.58 -19.41
CA VAL A 685 -15.23 24.28 -19.06
C VAL A 685 -14.58 24.39 -17.68
N THR A 686 -15.11 23.62 -16.74
CA THR A 686 -14.57 23.49 -15.39
C THR A 686 -13.70 22.23 -15.33
N LEU A 687 -12.44 22.42 -14.97
CA LEU A 687 -11.46 21.39 -14.74
C LEU A 687 -11.34 21.12 -13.24
N SER A 688 -11.06 19.88 -12.88
CA SER A 688 -10.75 19.50 -11.50
C SER A 688 -9.71 18.38 -11.43
N TRP A 689 -8.72 18.54 -10.55
CA TRP A 689 -7.63 17.58 -10.35
C TRP A 689 -7.08 17.71 -8.92
N THR A 690 -6.19 16.81 -8.54
CA THR A 690 -5.44 16.91 -7.27
C THR A 690 -4.08 17.54 -7.51
N ALA A 691 -3.76 18.60 -6.76
CA ALA A 691 -2.53 19.38 -6.94
C ALA A 691 -1.28 18.51 -6.77
N PRO A 692 -0.32 18.52 -7.72
CA PRO A 692 1.02 18.00 -7.49
C PRO A 692 1.82 18.95 -6.60
N GLY A 693 3.03 18.53 -6.22
CA GLY A 693 3.98 19.36 -5.48
C GLY A 693 4.80 20.31 -6.35
N GLU A 694 5.73 20.99 -5.69
CA GLU A 694 6.88 21.59 -6.35
C GLU A 694 7.79 20.47 -6.86
N ASP A 695 8.15 19.55 -5.97
CA ASP A 695 8.94 18.36 -6.27
C ASP A 695 8.06 17.14 -6.01
N TYR A 696 7.76 16.37 -7.05
CA TYR A 696 6.83 15.23 -6.99
C TYR A 696 5.49 15.59 -6.33
N ASP A 697 5.23 15.04 -5.13
CA ASP A 697 4.01 15.20 -4.34
C ASP A 697 4.24 16.02 -3.05
N GLN A 698 5.25 16.92 -3.06
CA GLN A 698 5.56 17.77 -1.91
C GLN A 698 5.75 19.24 -2.30
N GLY A 699 5.27 20.15 -1.44
CA GLY A 699 5.30 21.58 -1.69
C GLY A 699 4.12 22.03 -2.56
N GLU A 700 4.34 23.09 -3.34
CA GLU A 700 3.33 23.75 -4.16
C GLU A 700 3.97 24.10 -5.50
N ALA A 701 3.38 23.62 -6.59
CA ALA A 701 3.84 23.92 -7.93
C ALA A 701 3.82 25.42 -8.20
N ASN A 702 4.73 25.91 -9.05
CA ASN A 702 4.79 27.32 -9.41
C ASN A 702 3.67 27.73 -10.38
N SER A 703 3.35 26.89 -11.37
CA SER A 703 2.30 27.18 -12.35
C SER A 703 1.83 25.93 -13.09
N TYR A 704 0.75 26.08 -13.87
CA TYR A 704 0.25 25.04 -14.77
C TYR A 704 0.22 25.51 -16.22
N GLU A 705 0.61 24.60 -17.11
CA GLU A 705 0.40 24.69 -18.54
C GLU A 705 -0.77 23.79 -18.93
N ILE A 706 -1.92 24.41 -19.19
CA ILE A 706 -3.14 23.71 -19.58
C ILE A 706 -3.31 23.89 -21.09
N ARG A 707 -3.48 22.78 -21.81
CA ARG A 707 -3.68 22.81 -23.26
C ARG A 707 -4.90 22.02 -23.68
N ILE A 708 -5.47 22.45 -24.82
CA ILE A 708 -6.70 21.91 -25.37
C ILE A 708 -6.58 21.59 -26.86
N SER A 709 -7.33 20.57 -27.31
CA SER A 709 -7.36 20.13 -28.71
C SER A 709 -8.74 19.57 -29.10
N LYS A 710 -9.08 19.67 -30.39
CA LYS A 710 -10.24 18.97 -31.01
C LYS A 710 -9.94 17.50 -31.34
N SER A 711 -8.65 17.15 -31.39
CA SER A 711 -8.13 15.83 -31.74
C SER A 711 -7.42 15.21 -30.54
N LEU A 712 -7.82 13.99 -30.17
CA LEU A 712 -7.17 13.19 -29.13
C LEU A 712 -5.71 12.92 -29.47
N GLN A 713 -5.43 12.55 -30.71
CA GLN A 713 -4.07 12.27 -31.18
C GLN A 713 -3.15 13.48 -31.04
N ASN A 714 -3.63 14.67 -31.42
CA ASN A 714 -2.79 15.88 -31.39
C ASN A 714 -2.39 16.25 -29.97
N ILE A 715 -3.29 16.10 -28.99
CA ILE A 715 -2.95 16.43 -27.59
C ILE A 715 -2.08 15.36 -26.94
N GLN A 716 -2.15 14.12 -27.41
CA GLN A 716 -1.33 13.00 -26.95
C GLN A 716 0.09 13.08 -27.51
N ASP A 717 0.24 13.26 -28.83
CA ASP A 717 1.53 13.18 -29.53
C ASP A 717 2.24 14.53 -29.62
N ASP A 718 1.49 15.62 -29.64
CA ASP A 718 2.01 16.96 -29.92
C ASP A 718 1.44 18.02 -28.97
N PHE A 719 1.53 17.72 -27.67
CA PHE A 719 1.06 18.60 -26.60
C PHE A 719 1.59 20.03 -26.75
N ASN A 720 2.86 20.22 -27.12
CA ASN A 720 3.46 21.57 -27.20
C ASN A 720 2.93 22.43 -28.37
N ASN A 721 2.20 21.86 -29.32
CA ASN A 721 1.51 22.62 -30.39
C ASN A 721 -0.01 22.72 -30.17
N ALA A 722 -0.57 22.03 -29.17
CA ALA A 722 -1.98 22.17 -28.80
C ALA A 722 -2.28 23.60 -28.26
N ILE A 723 -3.55 23.99 -28.28
CA ILE A 723 -3.96 25.37 -27.95
C ILE A 723 -3.77 25.63 -26.45
N LEU A 724 -2.99 26.66 -26.13
CA LEU A 724 -2.70 27.05 -24.75
C LEU A 724 -3.88 27.81 -24.12
N VAL A 725 -4.30 27.38 -22.93
CA VAL A 725 -5.31 28.07 -22.12
C VAL A 725 -4.62 29.12 -21.25
N ASN A 726 -5.23 30.30 -21.12
CA ASN A 726 -4.73 31.34 -20.23
C ASN A 726 -4.93 30.94 -18.76
N THR A 727 -3.83 30.61 -18.08
CA THR A 727 -3.80 30.19 -16.67
C THR A 727 -3.40 31.32 -15.70
N SER A 728 -3.37 32.59 -16.14
CA SER A 728 -2.95 33.72 -15.28
C SER A 728 -3.78 33.95 -14.01
N LYS A 729 -4.97 33.35 -13.92
CA LYS A 729 -5.84 33.43 -12.72
C LYS A 729 -5.73 32.20 -11.81
N LEU A 730 -4.96 31.19 -12.21
CA LEU A 730 -4.80 29.94 -11.48
C LEU A 730 -3.61 30.08 -10.54
N ASN A 731 -3.88 29.96 -9.24
CA ASN A 731 -2.85 29.92 -8.21
C ASN A 731 -2.77 28.48 -7.71
N PRO A 732 -1.69 27.74 -8.04
CA PRO A 732 -1.50 26.39 -7.53
C PRO A 732 -1.64 26.34 -6.00
N GLN A 733 -2.13 25.22 -5.51
CA GLN A 733 -2.30 24.97 -4.09
C GLN A 733 -1.29 23.92 -3.61
N GLN A 734 -1.22 23.73 -2.29
CA GLN A 734 -0.38 22.69 -1.69
C GLN A 734 -0.72 21.30 -2.23
N ALA A 735 0.31 20.47 -2.42
CA ALA A 735 0.17 19.12 -2.93
C ALA A 735 -0.90 18.31 -2.18
N GLY A 736 -1.70 17.54 -2.92
CA GLY A 736 -2.77 16.71 -2.37
C GLY A 736 -4.09 17.44 -2.12
N THR A 737 -4.15 18.77 -2.33
CA THR A 737 -5.42 19.52 -2.30
C THR A 737 -6.17 19.41 -3.63
N LYS A 738 -7.51 19.48 -3.58
CA LYS A 738 -8.32 19.48 -4.79
C LYS A 738 -8.32 20.88 -5.42
N GLU A 739 -7.94 20.96 -6.67
CA GLU A 739 -7.98 22.18 -7.47
C GLU A 739 -9.18 22.18 -8.43
N VAL A 740 -9.68 23.38 -8.70
CA VAL A 740 -10.76 23.64 -9.65
C VAL A 740 -10.40 24.88 -10.46
N PHE A 741 -10.49 24.78 -11.78
CA PHE A 741 -10.22 25.89 -12.68
C PHE A 741 -11.24 25.96 -13.81
N THR A 742 -11.79 27.14 -14.06
CA THR A 742 -12.81 27.35 -15.09
C THR A 742 -12.30 28.31 -16.16
N PHE A 743 -12.49 27.94 -17.43
CA PHE A 743 -12.14 28.79 -18.56
C PHE A 743 -13.21 28.75 -19.64
N SER A 744 -13.30 29.82 -20.44
CA SER A 744 -14.22 29.89 -21.56
C SER A 744 -13.54 29.53 -22.88
N PRO A 745 -14.00 28.50 -23.61
CA PRO A 745 -13.42 28.09 -24.88
C PRO A 745 -13.84 28.98 -26.06
N LYS A 746 -14.23 30.25 -25.86
CA LYS A 746 -14.76 31.16 -26.91
C LYS A 746 -13.83 31.37 -28.12
N LEU A 747 -12.52 31.15 -27.97
CA LEU A 747 -11.55 31.15 -29.08
C LEU A 747 -11.65 29.90 -29.99
N PHE A 748 -12.34 28.85 -29.54
CA PHE A 748 -12.40 27.53 -30.17
C PHE A 748 -13.62 27.35 -31.09
N THR A 749 -14.66 28.19 -30.91
CA THR A 749 -15.91 28.20 -31.68
C THR A 749 -15.89 29.19 -32.86
N ASN A 750 -14.97 30.16 -32.90
CA ASN A 750 -15.00 31.27 -33.86
C ASN A 750 -13.66 31.45 -34.62
N GLY A 751 -13.11 30.39 -35.20
CA GLY A 751 -12.01 30.51 -36.17
C GLY A 751 -12.55 30.75 -37.58
N PRO A 752 -12.14 31.80 -38.30
CA PRO A 752 -12.36 31.89 -39.74
C PRO A 752 -11.40 30.93 -40.46
N ASP A 753 -11.84 30.45 -41.62
CA ASP A 753 -11.15 29.54 -42.57
C ASP A 753 -11.34 28.04 -42.31
N HIS A 754 -12.42 27.49 -42.87
CA HIS A 754 -12.33 26.51 -43.96
C HIS A 754 -13.68 26.41 -44.69
N GLN A 755 -13.63 26.50 -46.02
CA GLN A 755 -14.74 26.20 -46.93
C GLN A 755 -15.28 24.78 -46.65
N PRO A 756 -16.62 24.59 -46.68
CA PRO A 756 -17.22 23.29 -46.41
C PRO A 756 -17.12 22.39 -47.65
N ASP A 757 -15.97 21.75 -47.84
CA ASP A 757 -15.87 20.58 -48.71
C ASP A 757 -16.06 19.31 -47.85
N GLY A 758 -17.24 18.68 -48.02
CA GLY A 758 -17.48 17.25 -47.77
C GLY A 758 -17.19 16.65 -46.38
N GLU A 759 -18.25 16.35 -45.64
CA GLU A 759 -18.33 15.24 -44.66
C GLU A 759 -17.44 15.23 -43.39
N THR A 760 -17.05 16.37 -42.82
CA THR A 760 -16.53 16.39 -41.43
C THR A 760 -17.46 17.16 -40.50
N GLN A 761 -18.26 16.42 -39.72
CA GLN A 761 -19.01 16.96 -38.58
C GLN A 761 -18.04 17.72 -37.64
N GLU A 762 -18.34 18.98 -37.33
CA GLU A 762 -17.57 19.76 -36.36
C GLU A 762 -17.48 18.99 -35.02
N SER A 763 -16.26 18.65 -34.61
CA SER A 763 -16.01 18.03 -33.30
C SER A 763 -16.42 19.02 -32.20
N HIS A 764 -17.59 18.81 -31.61
CA HIS A 764 -18.11 19.56 -30.46
C HIS A 764 -17.44 19.10 -29.15
N ARG A 765 -16.14 18.81 -29.18
CA ARG A 765 -15.39 18.22 -28.07
C ARG A 765 -14.08 18.92 -27.87
N ILE A 766 -13.67 18.92 -26.62
CA ILE A 766 -12.38 19.43 -26.21
C ILE A 766 -11.71 18.35 -25.39
N TYR A 767 -10.53 17.94 -25.83
CA TYR A 767 -9.58 17.18 -25.04
C TYR A 767 -8.68 18.16 -24.31
N VAL A 768 -8.44 17.91 -23.03
CA VAL A 768 -7.67 18.76 -22.13
C VAL A 768 -6.59 17.94 -21.46
N ALA A 769 -5.38 18.47 -21.41
CA ALA A 769 -4.27 17.90 -20.66
C ALA A 769 -3.50 19.01 -19.96
N ILE A 770 -2.88 18.67 -18.83
CA ILE A 770 -2.19 19.60 -17.95
C ILE A 770 -0.76 19.13 -17.70
N ARG A 771 0.15 20.09 -17.58
CA ARG A 771 1.50 19.92 -17.08
C ARG A 771 1.77 20.91 -15.95
N ALA A 772 2.26 20.42 -14.82
CA ALA A 772 2.70 21.27 -13.72
C ALA A 772 4.16 21.69 -13.93
N ILE A 773 4.50 22.88 -13.45
CA ILE A 773 5.82 23.50 -13.60
C ILE A 773 6.25 24.01 -12.23
N ASP A 774 7.48 23.68 -11.83
CA ASP A 774 8.08 24.17 -10.58
C ASP A 774 8.70 25.58 -10.73
N LYS A 775 9.30 26.12 -9.65
CA LYS A 775 9.98 27.43 -9.67
C LYS A 775 11.24 27.43 -10.52
N ASN A 776 11.84 26.28 -10.76
CA ASN A 776 13.03 26.09 -11.56
C ASN A 776 12.72 25.76 -13.03
N SER A 777 11.44 25.83 -13.42
CA SER A 777 10.93 25.53 -14.75
C SER A 777 11.08 24.07 -15.21
N LEU A 778 11.32 23.12 -14.30
CA LEU A 778 11.14 21.70 -14.63
C LEU A 778 9.65 21.41 -14.71
N LYS A 779 9.32 20.42 -15.53
CA LYS A 779 7.94 20.16 -15.91
C LYS A 779 7.58 18.71 -15.63
N SER A 780 6.39 18.51 -15.10
CA SER A 780 5.84 17.17 -14.90
C SER A 780 5.68 16.43 -16.24
N VAL A 781 5.51 15.11 -16.14
CA VAL A 781 4.90 14.35 -17.24
C VAL A 781 3.47 14.88 -17.46
N ILE A 782 2.99 14.82 -18.71
CA ILE A 782 1.63 15.23 -19.08
C ILE A 782 0.62 14.38 -18.29
N SER A 783 -0.46 15.03 -17.82
CA SER A 783 -1.54 14.38 -17.09
C SER A 783 -2.25 13.27 -17.89
N ASN A 784 -3.19 12.56 -17.26
CA ASN A 784 -4.24 11.89 -18.02
C ASN A 784 -5.01 12.92 -18.87
N ILE A 785 -5.58 12.46 -20.00
CA ILE A 785 -6.33 13.34 -20.92
C ILE A 785 -7.80 13.34 -20.49
N ALA A 786 -8.32 14.52 -20.16
CA ALA A 786 -9.72 14.71 -19.84
C ALA A 786 -10.52 15.13 -21.08
N GLN A 787 -11.77 14.71 -21.16
CA GLN A 787 -12.67 15.05 -22.26
C GLN A 787 -13.88 15.85 -21.75
N ALA A 788 -14.25 16.91 -22.48
CA ALA A 788 -15.46 17.70 -22.27
C ALA A 788 -16.30 17.77 -23.55
N SER A 789 -17.60 17.46 -23.45
CA SER A 789 -18.55 17.58 -24.56
C SER A 789 -19.23 18.95 -24.55
N LEU A 790 -19.21 19.66 -25.69
CA LEU A 790 -19.72 21.03 -25.84
C LEU A 790 -21.23 21.13 -26.14
N PHE A 791 -21.94 20.01 -26.27
CA PHE A 791 -23.34 19.95 -26.71
C PHE A 791 -24.30 20.83 -25.88
N ILE A 792 -25.24 21.49 -26.56
CA ILE A 792 -26.39 22.21 -25.99
C ILE A 792 -27.63 21.42 -26.40
N SER A 793 -28.39 20.88 -25.43
CA SER A 793 -29.69 20.29 -25.76
C SER A 793 -30.67 21.42 -26.10
N PRO A 794 -31.41 21.37 -27.22
CA PRO A 794 -32.38 22.41 -27.59
C PRO A 794 -33.57 22.56 -26.63
N ASN A 795 -33.76 21.63 -25.70
CA ASN A 795 -34.92 21.62 -24.80
C ASN A 795 -34.50 21.52 -23.33
N SER A 796 -33.97 22.61 -22.78
CA SER A 796 -33.96 22.82 -21.33
C SER A 796 -34.95 23.93 -20.98
N ALA A 797 -36.22 23.56 -20.80
CA ALA A 797 -37.06 24.34 -19.90
C ALA A 797 -36.45 24.21 -18.49
N PRO A 798 -36.38 25.29 -17.69
CA PRO A 798 -35.76 25.23 -16.37
C PRO A 798 -36.59 24.31 -15.47
N ILE A 799 -36.05 23.12 -15.16
CA ILE A 799 -36.61 22.28 -14.10
C ILE A 799 -36.07 22.81 -12.79
N LEU A 800 -36.96 23.38 -11.99
CA LEU A 800 -36.73 23.80 -10.62
C LEU A 800 -36.21 22.58 -9.83
N THR A 801 -34.97 22.63 -9.35
CA THR A 801 -34.36 21.54 -8.58
C THR A 801 -35.18 21.21 -7.33
N ARG A 802 -35.18 19.94 -6.92
CA ARG A 802 -35.89 19.45 -5.72
C ARG A 802 -35.49 20.25 -4.46
N ASP A 803 -34.24 20.69 -4.39
CA ASP A 803 -33.72 21.54 -3.32
C ASP A 803 -34.32 22.96 -3.34
N HIS A 804 -34.64 23.50 -4.52
CA HIS A 804 -35.31 24.80 -4.64
C HIS A 804 -36.81 24.70 -4.31
N LEU A 805 -37.45 23.55 -4.56
CA LEU A 805 -38.81 23.23 -4.10
C LEU A 805 -38.88 23.02 -2.58
N ILE A 806 -37.87 22.36 -2.00
CA ILE A 806 -37.74 22.21 -0.54
C ILE A 806 -37.45 23.56 0.12
N LEU A 807 -36.54 24.37 -0.45
CA LEU A 807 -36.23 25.71 0.07
C LEU A 807 -37.43 26.65 -0.03
N LYS A 808 -38.19 26.63 -1.14
CA LYS A 808 -39.47 27.36 -1.25
C LYS A 808 -40.50 26.82 -0.26
N GLY A 809 -40.62 25.51 -0.11
CA GLY A 809 -41.51 24.87 0.86
C GLY A 809 -41.21 25.30 2.30
N VAL A 810 -39.94 25.28 2.70
CA VAL A 810 -39.44 25.72 4.01
C VAL A 810 -39.67 27.21 4.21
N LEU A 811 -39.37 28.05 3.21
CA LEU A 811 -39.63 29.50 3.28
C LEU A 811 -41.13 29.82 3.39
N THR A 812 -41.99 29.09 2.67
CA THR A 812 -43.45 29.24 2.80
C THR A 812 -43.96 28.76 4.15
N ALA A 813 -43.42 27.67 4.70
CA ALA A 813 -43.80 27.17 6.02
C ALA A 813 -43.37 28.14 7.13
N MET A 814 -42.15 28.68 7.05
CA MET A 814 -41.63 29.69 7.98
C MET A 814 -42.41 31.01 7.91
N GLY A 815 -42.80 31.45 6.71
CA GLY A 815 -43.68 32.61 6.53
C GLY A 815 -45.08 32.39 7.12
N SER A 816 -45.64 31.19 6.94
CA SER A 816 -46.95 30.81 7.51
C SER A 816 -46.91 30.78 9.04
N ILE A 817 -45.85 30.21 9.62
CA ILE A 817 -45.65 30.16 11.08
C ILE A 817 -45.43 31.56 11.65
N GLY A 818 -44.66 32.42 10.96
CA GLY A 818 -44.47 33.81 11.36
C GLY A 818 -45.77 34.61 11.37
N ILE A 819 -46.64 34.42 10.37
CA ILE A 819 -47.97 35.06 10.31
C ILE A 819 -48.88 34.53 11.42
N ILE A 820 -48.88 33.22 11.68
CA ILE A 820 -49.67 32.61 12.77
C ILE A 820 -49.20 33.14 14.14
N CYS A 821 -47.90 33.22 14.38
CA CYS A 821 -47.34 33.80 15.60
C CYS A 821 -47.69 35.28 15.75
N LEU A 822 -47.68 36.06 14.65
CA LEU A 822 -48.11 37.46 14.66
C LEU A 822 -49.61 37.59 14.97
N THR A 823 -50.47 36.74 14.40
CA THR A 823 -51.91 36.77 14.70
C THR A 823 -52.23 36.35 16.14
N ILE A 824 -51.46 35.43 16.74
CA ILE A 824 -51.62 35.02 18.15
C ILE A 824 -51.12 36.09 19.12
N ILE A 825 -50.22 36.98 18.70
CA ILE A 825 -49.74 38.11 19.52
C ILE A 825 -50.71 39.30 19.47
N PHE A 826 -51.55 39.39 18.42
CA PHE A 826 -52.51 40.49 18.22
C PHE A 826 -53.98 40.14 18.53
N THR A 827 -54.25 38.92 19.00
CA THR A 827 -55.52 38.49 19.63
C THR A 827 -55.29 38.20 21.09
#